data_AF-A0AAE0HVC1-F1
#
_entry.id   AF-A0AAE0HVC1-F1
#
_cell.length_a   1.000
_cell.length_b   1.000
_cell.length_c   1.000
_cell.angle_alpha   90.00
_cell.angle_beta   90.00
_cell.angle_gamma   90.00
#
_symmetry.space_group_name_H-M   'P 1'
#
loop_
_entity.id
_entity.type
_entity.pdbx_description
1 polymer ?
#
loop_
_entity_poly.entity_id
_entity_poly.type
_entity_poly.pdbx_seq_one_letter_code
_entity_poly.pdbx_strand_id
1 'polypeptide(L)'
;MQRTAEEERAIAERIKRESARGPSSAEVELRLLQLKYDALLAGAAAPARSNANLFKSVCSTDLLFLMDTTGSMGAYIESAKKQVKSIMEDITAAFFDEATVRIAVVGYKDHKDKPNIQFLDFTPDVEKVRKFLDEFKATGGDDEPEDVLGGIRQALNATWQQQTRCIIHIADAPPHGRNLHDVLGAGSIAAGRDDYIEPGSEPHKLSYEPLMKQMVGLNINYALLRINKSTDRMAYRFLRAYASNANSPSCKLLRTNVYSDEARRFISDQLRGSSSRRGSRASGLQLEEVQLGTTYNALRHLVVKSVTSSASRTAVRATEGGGFGKGIDPALEAIKEDEDDGWDDTYVDVDPCPPRWDRPEWLDDTLVAEAFSTDLAVGYVGGTRTLDDMMDSDDNMNSRITTTELTIHKRSVPFAQGAMRVAAYARTAACTNKLVVKTFKKGGKRLAHLVEDMWCQALCKAFALEFNALLFGKDEAAHALDFIMVTCLKPKSAVMTGNILDAECLTLEPYIEGEYVKYNSNSGYVNEDLDPSHEEINNAAQAFSHFTFERSKGRFLISDLQGVGSLLTDPAIHAKDPQRFKLADTNLGEAGFKFFFSTHTCNAVCEKLELKSTAKMIMTGNYEFRETWPGVVDVASNTLTSLTPVCCSNKLCSRIVKVATANKMPEFPGYYWCDACWPQLTESKVRLMCVGSGAHHDFEVSKFFYESQGQMLPRMCPGHREDVDFVPKKMLAGWTGAEGESGKENGGAEGGSGKGFVKAIFGCMGLLERGRRRREREKKVVTLPIVRIEIED
;
A
#
# COMPACT_ATOMS: atom_id res chain seq x y z
N MET A 1 -2.44 9.01 -66.39
CA MET A 1 -3.53 8.02 -66.19
C MET A 1 -4.53 8.64 -65.24
N GLN A 2 -5.71 9.02 -65.73
CA GLN A 2 -6.80 9.48 -64.88
C GLN A 2 -7.39 8.25 -64.17
N ARG A 3 -7.51 8.32 -62.85
CA ARG A 3 -8.14 7.27 -62.03
C ARG A 3 -9.61 7.18 -62.39
N THR A 4 -10.17 5.97 -62.35
CA THR A 4 -11.59 5.76 -62.66
C THR A 4 -12.47 6.26 -61.50
N ALA A 5 -13.73 6.63 -61.79
CA ALA A 5 -14.67 7.10 -60.75
C ALA A 5 -14.93 6.05 -59.65
N GLU A 6 -14.79 4.76 -59.97
CA GLU A 6 -14.87 3.66 -58.99
C GLU A 6 -13.65 3.62 -58.07
N GLU A 7 -12.44 3.86 -58.59
CA GLU A 7 -11.21 3.96 -57.79
C GLU A 7 -11.28 5.16 -56.84
N GLU A 8 -11.78 6.32 -57.29
CA GLU A 8 -11.96 7.50 -56.43
C GLU A 8 -13.00 7.26 -55.34
N ARG A 9 -14.09 6.54 -55.64
CA ARG A 9 -15.12 6.20 -54.65
C ARG A 9 -14.61 5.18 -53.62
N ALA A 10 -13.85 4.18 -54.04
CA ALA A 10 -13.21 3.22 -53.16
C ALA A 10 -12.17 3.89 -52.24
N ILE A 11 -11.41 4.85 -52.77
CA ILE A 11 -10.48 5.69 -52.01
C ILE A 11 -11.25 6.55 -50.99
N ALA A 12 -12.34 7.21 -51.40
CA ALA A 12 -13.15 8.03 -50.50
C ALA A 12 -13.81 7.21 -49.38
N GLU A 13 -14.30 6.00 -49.68
CA GLU A 13 -14.81 5.08 -48.65
C GLU A 13 -13.71 4.57 -47.71
N ARG A 14 -12.52 4.27 -48.23
CA ARG A 14 -11.36 3.87 -47.42
C ARG A 14 -10.95 5.00 -46.48
N ILE A 15 -10.82 6.23 -46.99
CA ILE A 15 -10.57 7.44 -46.20
C ILE A 15 -11.67 7.61 -45.15
N LYS A 16 -12.96 7.45 -45.50
CA LYS A 16 -14.08 7.56 -44.55
C LYS A 16 -14.04 6.49 -43.44
N ARG A 17 -13.64 5.25 -43.75
CA ARG A 17 -13.45 4.18 -42.75
C ARG A 17 -12.24 4.44 -41.85
N GLU A 18 -11.16 4.99 -42.41
CA GLU A 18 -9.91 5.30 -41.70
C GLU A 18 -9.98 6.64 -40.93
N SER A 19 -10.90 7.56 -41.27
CA SER A 19 -11.04 8.91 -40.68
C SER A 19 -12.10 9.04 -39.57
N ALA A 20 -12.84 7.97 -39.25
CA ALA A 20 -14.04 8.03 -38.40
C ALA A 20 -13.84 7.72 -36.90
N ARG A 21 -12.63 7.60 -36.37
CA ARG A 21 -12.45 7.20 -34.96
C ARG A 21 -11.39 8.04 -34.28
N GLY A 22 -11.80 8.86 -33.31
CA GLY A 22 -10.89 9.58 -32.40
C GLY A 22 -11.44 10.94 -31.94
N PRO A 23 -11.34 11.28 -30.65
CA PRO A 23 -11.70 12.61 -30.15
C PRO A 23 -10.74 13.69 -30.65
N SER A 24 -11.21 14.94 -30.76
CA SER A 24 -10.35 16.08 -31.14
C SER A 24 -9.45 16.53 -29.98
N SER A 25 -8.37 17.28 -30.26
CA SER A 25 -7.49 17.82 -29.19
C SER A 25 -8.25 18.68 -28.16
N ALA A 26 -9.20 19.49 -28.61
CA ALA A 26 -10.04 20.31 -27.73
C ALA A 26 -10.99 19.46 -26.87
N GLU A 27 -11.44 18.33 -27.41
CA GLU A 27 -12.28 17.39 -26.67
C GLU A 27 -11.47 16.68 -25.57
N VAL A 28 -10.23 16.30 -25.86
CA VAL A 28 -9.30 15.74 -24.85
C VAL A 28 -9.05 16.74 -23.72
N GLU A 29 -8.77 18.01 -24.05
CA GLU A 29 -8.54 19.06 -23.06
C GLU A 29 -9.76 19.30 -22.16
N LEU A 30 -10.96 19.33 -22.74
CA LEU A 30 -12.21 19.50 -22.00
C LEU A 30 -12.48 18.32 -21.05
N ARG A 31 -12.14 17.09 -21.45
CA ARG A 31 -12.27 15.91 -20.60
C ARG A 31 -11.29 15.93 -19.42
N LEU A 32 -10.05 16.36 -19.64
CA LEU A 32 -9.08 16.54 -18.56
C LEU A 32 -9.53 17.64 -17.58
N LEU A 33 -10.09 18.75 -18.08
CA LEU A 33 -10.66 19.78 -17.22
C LEU A 33 -11.84 19.27 -16.37
N GLN A 34 -12.72 18.46 -16.97
CA GLN A 34 -13.83 17.84 -16.24
C GLN A 34 -13.32 16.91 -15.14
N LEU A 35 -12.32 16.07 -15.44
CA LEU A 35 -11.72 15.18 -14.46
C LEU A 35 -11.12 15.94 -13.26
N LYS A 36 -10.41 17.05 -13.52
CA LYS A 36 -9.89 17.92 -12.46
C LYS A 36 -11.00 18.48 -11.58
N TYR A 37 -12.08 18.96 -12.21
CA TYR A 37 -13.23 19.48 -11.48
C TYR A 37 -13.91 18.42 -10.60
N ASP A 38 -14.09 17.21 -11.14
CA ASP A 38 -14.68 16.09 -10.41
C ASP A 38 -13.81 15.65 -9.21
N ALA A 39 -12.47 15.66 -9.37
CA ALA A 39 -11.53 15.38 -8.29
C ALA A 39 -11.58 16.44 -7.18
N LEU A 40 -11.65 17.73 -7.53
CA LEU A 40 -11.80 18.81 -6.57
C LEU A 40 -13.11 18.71 -5.78
N LEU A 41 -14.22 18.40 -6.47
CA LEU A 41 -15.51 18.19 -5.81
C LEU A 41 -15.50 16.98 -4.88
N ALA A 42 -14.91 15.86 -5.32
CA ALA A 42 -14.77 14.67 -4.49
C ALA A 42 -13.92 14.96 -3.24
N GLY A 43 -12.77 15.62 -3.41
CA GLY A 43 -11.89 15.98 -2.29
C GLY A 43 -12.49 17.01 -1.33
N ALA A 44 -13.41 17.85 -1.79
CA ALA A 44 -14.16 18.78 -0.94
C ALA A 44 -15.32 18.10 -0.19
N ALA A 45 -15.92 17.06 -0.78
CA ALA A 45 -16.99 16.27 -0.17
C ALA A 45 -16.47 15.16 0.76
N ALA A 46 -15.21 14.73 0.60
CA ALA A 46 -14.59 13.73 1.44
C ALA A 46 -14.58 14.20 2.91
N PRO A 47 -14.99 13.34 3.87
CA PRO A 47 -14.97 13.70 5.28
C PRO A 47 -13.54 14.04 5.72
N ALA A 48 -13.41 15.05 6.59
CA ALA A 48 -12.12 15.36 7.20
C ALA A 48 -11.66 14.17 8.03
N ARG A 49 -10.71 13.38 7.50
CA ARG A 49 -10.11 12.26 8.23
C ARG A 49 -9.19 12.81 9.31
N SER A 50 -9.65 12.74 10.56
CA SER A 50 -8.80 13.03 11.70
C SER A 50 -8.00 11.79 12.07
N ASN A 51 -6.79 11.68 11.54
CA ASN A 51 -5.80 10.69 12.01
C ASN A 51 -5.12 11.12 13.33
N ALA A 52 -5.62 12.18 13.97
CA ALA A 52 -5.13 12.64 15.26
C ALA A 52 -5.29 11.53 16.30
N ASN A 53 -4.23 11.26 17.07
CA ASN A 53 -4.14 10.19 18.06
C ASN A 53 -4.19 8.75 17.52
N LEU A 54 -4.19 8.53 16.19
CA LEU A 54 -4.24 7.18 15.63
C LEU A 54 -3.10 6.30 16.12
N PHE A 55 -1.88 6.80 15.99
CA PHE A 55 -0.66 6.15 16.47
C PHE A 55 -0.72 5.90 17.97
N LYS A 56 -1.16 6.89 18.76
CA LYS A 56 -1.32 6.76 20.21
C LYS A 56 -2.30 5.66 20.59
N SER A 57 -3.46 5.60 19.94
CA SER A 57 -4.51 4.62 20.23
C SER A 57 -4.04 3.19 19.94
N VAL A 58 -3.40 2.99 18.80
CA VAL A 58 -2.91 1.67 18.36
C VAL A 58 -1.70 1.21 19.18
N CYS A 59 -0.73 2.08 19.41
CA CYS A 59 0.51 1.75 20.11
C CYS A 59 0.36 1.72 21.65
N SER A 60 -0.75 2.22 22.19
CA SER A 60 -1.03 2.06 23.63
C SER A 60 -1.16 0.57 23.96
N THR A 61 -0.36 0.13 24.93
CA THR A 61 -0.03 -1.28 25.12
C THR A 61 -0.26 -1.71 26.57
N ASP A 62 -0.93 -2.84 26.73
CA ASP A 62 -0.94 -3.63 27.95
C ASP A 62 0.08 -4.76 27.80
N LEU A 63 1.12 -4.72 28.64
CA LEU A 63 2.21 -5.69 28.67
C LEU A 63 2.14 -6.50 29.96
N LEU A 64 1.94 -7.81 29.86
CA LEU A 64 1.94 -8.70 31.01
C LEU A 64 3.16 -9.61 31.00
N PHE A 65 3.97 -9.55 32.06
CA PHE A 65 5.04 -10.53 32.30
C PHE A 65 4.47 -11.72 33.05
N LEU A 66 4.50 -12.89 32.42
CA LEU A 66 4.19 -14.16 33.04
C LEU A 66 5.52 -14.85 33.33
N MET A 67 5.83 -15.10 34.61
CA MET A 67 7.16 -15.55 35.01
C MET A 67 7.10 -16.73 35.96
N ASP A 68 7.90 -17.73 35.65
CA ASP A 68 8.32 -18.74 36.61
C ASP A 68 9.16 -18.09 37.73
N THR A 69 8.83 -18.40 38.99
CA THR A 69 9.48 -17.84 40.18
C THR A 69 10.08 -18.90 41.11
N THR A 70 10.36 -20.10 40.59
CA THR A 70 11.01 -21.19 41.34
C THR A 70 12.52 -21.02 41.47
N GLY A 71 13.18 -21.95 42.15
CA GLY A 71 14.59 -21.84 42.54
C GLY A 71 15.56 -21.66 41.36
N SER A 72 15.33 -22.35 40.24
CA SER A 72 16.17 -22.27 39.03
C SER A 72 16.11 -20.90 38.35
N MET A 73 15.02 -20.16 38.56
CA MET A 73 14.76 -18.87 37.93
C MET A 73 15.49 -17.68 38.58
N GLY A 74 16.25 -17.89 39.66
CA GLY A 74 16.87 -16.81 40.44
C GLY A 74 17.68 -15.80 39.63
N ALA A 75 18.54 -16.25 38.71
CA ALA A 75 19.32 -15.35 37.86
C ALA A 75 18.46 -14.52 36.89
N TYR A 76 17.37 -15.10 36.38
CA TYR A 76 16.45 -14.46 35.44
C TYR A 76 15.56 -13.42 36.14
N ILE A 77 15.11 -13.71 37.37
CA ILE A 77 14.34 -12.77 38.20
C ILE A 77 15.21 -11.54 38.54
N GLU A 78 16.45 -11.75 38.98
CA GLU A 78 17.37 -10.63 39.28
C GLU A 78 17.70 -9.80 38.03
N SER A 79 17.78 -10.45 36.87
CA SER A 79 17.90 -9.76 35.58
C SER A 79 16.67 -8.90 35.27
N ALA A 80 15.47 -9.43 35.44
CA ALA A 80 14.23 -8.71 35.21
C ALA A 80 14.09 -7.48 36.12
N LYS A 81 14.43 -7.61 37.42
CA LYS A 81 14.44 -6.51 38.40
C LYS A 81 15.32 -5.33 37.94
N LYS A 82 16.50 -5.62 37.41
CA LYS A 82 17.47 -4.60 36.96
C LYS A 82 17.02 -3.89 35.68
N GLN A 83 16.29 -4.58 34.81
CA GLN A 83 16.00 -4.11 33.45
C GLN A 83 14.62 -3.49 33.27
N VAL A 84 13.65 -3.76 34.16
CA VAL A 84 12.25 -3.33 33.97
C VAL A 84 12.12 -1.83 33.67
N LYS A 85 12.91 -1.00 34.34
CA LYS A 85 12.93 0.45 34.11
C LYS A 85 13.45 0.81 32.72
N SER A 86 14.57 0.22 32.30
CA SER A 86 15.18 0.49 31.01
C SER A 86 14.38 -0.09 29.83
N ILE A 87 13.68 -1.21 30.03
CA ILE A 87 12.70 -1.76 29.08
C ILE A 87 11.55 -0.77 28.92
N MET A 88 11.04 -0.23 30.04
CA MET A 88 9.94 0.72 30.01
C MET A 88 10.28 2.01 29.30
N GLU A 89 11.44 2.58 29.61
CA GLU A 89 11.97 3.78 28.95
C GLU A 89 12.11 3.54 27.45
N ASP A 90 12.60 2.36 27.02
CA ASP A 90 12.73 2.05 25.59
C ASP A 90 11.41 1.84 24.87
N ILE A 91 10.44 1.15 25.48
CA ILE A 91 9.12 0.96 24.85
C ILE A 91 8.43 2.32 24.71
N THR A 92 8.50 3.16 25.74
CA THR A 92 7.91 4.50 25.73
C THR A 92 8.57 5.38 24.67
N ALA A 93 9.91 5.34 24.58
CA ALA A 93 10.67 6.04 23.55
C ALA A 93 10.39 5.52 22.12
N ALA A 94 10.24 4.21 21.94
CA ALA A 94 9.91 3.59 20.65
C ALA A 94 8.53 4.06 20.13
N PHE A 95 7.62 4.39 21.04
CA PHE A 95 6.31 4.96 20.73
C PHE A 95 6.24 6.48 20.96
N PHE A 96 7.39 7.16 20.86
CA PHE A 96 7.51 8.61 20.82
C PHE A 96 6.92 9.35 22.04
N ASP A 97 6.88 8.70 23.20
CA ASP A 97 6.27 9.22 24.45
C ASP A 97 4.77 9.59 24.32
N GLU A 98 4.10 9.17 23.25
CA GLU A 98 2.67 9.46 23.01
C GLU A 98 1.74 8.35 23.50
N ALA A 99 2.21 7.09 23.43
CA ALA A 99 1.43 5.91 23.79
C ALA A 99 1.42 5.65 25.30
N THR A 100 0.31 5.15 25.82
CA THR A 100 0.21 4.72 27.22
C THR A 100 0.61 3.26 27.33
N VAL A 101 1.62 2.96 28.14
CA VAL A 101 2.05 1.59 28.40
C VAL A 101 1.75 1.24 29.85
N ARG A 102 1.04 0.13 30.09
CA ARG A 102 0.76 -0.40 31.43
C ARG A 102 1.37 -1.79 31.56
N ILE A 103 1.99 -2.06 32.70
CA ILE A 103 2.59 -3.36 32.99
C ILE A 103 1.79 -4.08 34.06
N ALA A 104 1.54 -5.37 33.83
CA ALA A 104 1.13 -6.34 34.83
C ALA A 104 2.21 -7.42 34.99
N VAL A 105 2.28 -8.03 36.18
CA VAL A 105 3.22 -9.13 36.45
C VAL A 105 2.47 -10.26 37.14
N VAL A 106 2.60 -11.47 36.60
CA VAL A 106 2.13 -12.72 37.19
C VAL A 106 3.35 -13.60 37.45
N GLY A 107 3.66 -13.82 38.72
CA GLY A 107 4.63 -14.84 39.13
C GLY A 107 3.88 -16.12 39.50
N TYR A 108 4.32 -17.26 39.00
CA TYR A 108 3.79 -18.56 39.40
C TYR A 108 4.91 -19.50 39.87
N LYS A 109 4.52 -20.53 40.60
CA LYS A 109 5.36 -21.63 41.13
C LYS A 109 4.54 -22.93 41.10
N ASP A 110 5.10 -24.00 41.62
CA ASP A 110 4.41 -25.24 41.90
C ASP A 110 3.21 -25.03 42.85
N HIS A 111 2.23 -25.91 42.77
CA HIS A 111 1.02 -25.93 43.59
C HIS A 111 1.30 -25.97 45.09
N LYS A 112 2.37 -26.67 45.50
CA LYS A 112 2.72 -26.84 46.91
C LYS A 112 3.51 -25.65 47.47
N ASP A 113 4.10 -24.84 46.61
CA ASP A 113 4.83 -23.64 47.00
C ASP A 113 3.89 -22.49 47.38
N LYS A 114 4.32 -21.65 48.32
CA LYS A 114 3.55 -20.50 48.81
C LYS A 114 4.36 -19.20 48.75
N PRO A 115 3.77 -18.09 48.25
CA PRO A 115 2.54 -18.07 47.44
C PRO A 115 2.74 -18.79 46.09
N ASN A 116 1.74 -19.57 45.66
CA ASN A 116 1.76 -20.31 44.38
C ASN A 116 1.58 -19.37 43.18
N ILE A 117 0.67 -18.39 43.27
CA ILE A 117 0.51 -17.30 42.30
C ILE A 117 0.63 -15.97 43.02
N GLN A 118 1.43 -15.07 42.45
CA GLN A 118 1.55 -13.67 42.82
C GLN A 118 1.14 -12.81 41.64
N PHE A 119 0.32 -11.79 41.88
CA PHE A 119 -0.23 -10.98 40.80
C PHE A 119 -0.21 -9.49 41.15
N LEU A 120 0.39 -8.71 40.25
CA LEU A 120 0.25 -7.27 40.16
C LEU A 120 -0.55 -6.96 38.89
N ASP A 121 -1.71 -6.33 39.08
CA ASP A 121 -2.54 -5.87 37.96
C ASP A 121 -1.94 -4.65 37.26
N PHE A 122 -2.47 -4.32 36.07
CA PHE A 122 -1.93 -3.30 35.18
C PHE A 122 -1.73 -1.95 35.87
N THR A 123 -0.50 -1.45 35.82
CA THR A 123 -0.12 -0.14 36.35
C THR A 123 0.85 0.57 35.40
N PRO A 124 0.72 1.90 35.21
CA PRO A 124 1.74 2.70 34.53
C PRO A 124 2.92 3.06 35.45
N ASP A 125 2.78 2.83 36.78
CA ASP A 125 3.82 3.14 37.76
C ASP A 125 4.93 2.07 37.78
N VAL A 126 6.07 2.42 37.18
CA VAL A 126 7.28 1.57 37.11
C VAL A 126 7.85 1.27 38.49
N GLU A 127 7.78 2.18 39.46
CA GLU A 127 8.28 1.93 40.81
C GLU A 127 7.41 0.93 41.56
N LYS A 128 6.10 0.93 41.30
CA LYS A 128 5.20 -0.10 41.83
C LYS A 128 5.54 -1.48 41.27
N VAL A 129 5.81 -1.57 39.96
CA VAL A 129 6.26 -2.83 39.33
C VAL A 129 7.60 -3.28 39.91
N ARG A 130 8.56 -2.36 40.05
CA ARG A 130 9.88 -2.66 40.61
C ARG A 130 9.78 -3.18 42.05
N LYS A 131 9.01 -2.51 42.90
CA LYS A 131 8.76 -2.96 44.29
C LYS A 131 8.13 -4.34 44.35
N PHE A 132 7.16 -4.61 43.47
CA PHE A 132 6.53 -5.93 43.41
C PHE A 132 7.51 -7.01 42.93
N LEU A 133 8.34 -6.72 41.93
CA LEU A 133 9.39 -7.64 41.51
C LEU A 133 10.39 -7.90 42.64
N ASP A 134 10.75 -6.90 43.45
CA ASP A 134 11.62 -7.04 44.62
C ASP A 134 11.07 -8.05 45.66
N GLU A 135 9.75 -8.27 45.71
CA GLU A 135 9.12 -9.26 46.58
C GLU A 135 9.35 -10.71 46.09
N PHE A 136 9.68 -10.91 44.81
CA PHE A 136 9.93 -12.24 44.27
C PHE A 136 11.17 -12.89 44.87
N LYS A 137 10.96 -14.08 45.43
CA LYS A 137 12.00 -14.98 45.93
C LYS A 137 11.97 -16.26 45.13
N ALA A 138 13.07 -16.53 44.42
CA ALA A 138 13.33 -17.78 43.72
C ALA A 138 13.53 -18.91 44.73
N THR A 139 12.43 -19.55 45.12
CA THR A 139 12.39 -20.63 46.09
C THR A 139 11.30 -21.60 45.67
N GLY A 140 11.45 -22.88 46.02
CA GLY A 140 10.49 -23.92 45.64
C GLY A 140 10.99 -24.77 44.47
N GLY A 141 10.06 -25.48 43.84
CA GLY A 141 10.29 -26.53 42.86
C GLY A 141 10.29 -27.91 43.54
N ASP A 142 9.11 -28.54 43.63
CA ASP A 142 8.92 -29.87 44.22
C ASP A 142 9.15 -30.95 43.15
N ASP A 143 8.27 -31.00 42.15
CA ASP A 143 8.44 -31.78 40.94
C ASP A 143 8.90 -30.91 39.75
N GLU A 144 9.22 -31.52 38.59
CA GLU A 144 9.82 -30.75 37.48
C GLU A 144 8.81 -29.80 36.79
N PRO A 145 7.53 -30.16 36.60
CA PRO A 145 6.54 -29.25 36.06
C PRO A 145 5.99 -28.26 37.09
N GLU A 146 5.50 -27.11 36.61
CA GLU A 146 5.04 -25.98 37.43
C GLU A 146 3.56 -25.63 37.15
N ASP A 147 2.93 -24.77 37.97
CA ASP A 147 1.54 -24.29 37.77
C ASP A 147 1.43 -23.19 36.68
N VAL A 148 1.96 -23.48 35.50
CA VAL A 148 1.92 -22.58 34.33
C VAL A 148 0.46 -22.27 33.93
N LEU A 149 -0.44 -23.27 34.01
CA LEU A 149 -1.84 -23.08 33.62
C LEU A 149 -2.59 -22.16 34.61
N GLY A 150 -2.30 -22.27 35.91
CA GLY A 150 -2.79 -21.34 36.91
C GLY A 150 -2.29 -19.92 36.67
N GLY A 151 -1.00 -19.77 36.33
CA GLY A 151 -0.40 -18.50 35.92
C GLY A 151 -1.08 -17.88 34.70
N ILE A 152 -1.29 -18.65 33.64
CA ILE A 152 -2.02 -18.19 32.44
C ILE A 152 -3.45 -17.79 32.78
N ARG A 153 -4.18 -18.59 33.57
CA ARG A 153 -5.54 -18.25 33.99
C ARG A 153 -5.58 -16.91 34.73
N GLN A 154 -4.63 -16.65 35.62
CA GLN A 154 -4.53 -15.37 36.31
C GLN A 154 -4.23 -14.22 35.34
N ALA A 155 -3.32 -14.42 34.37
CA ALA A 155 -3.01 -13.43 33.35
C ALA A 155 -4.22 -13.07 32.48
N LEU A 156 -5.05 -14.06 32.12
CA LEU A 156 -6.27 -13.83 31.34
C LEU A 156 -7.37 -13.10 32.11
N ASN A 157 -7.33 -13.15 33.44
CA ASN A 157 -8.28 -12.45 34.33
C ASN A 157 -7.82 -11.01 34.70
N ALA A 158 -6.67 -10.55 34.19
CA ALA A 158 -6.17 -9.19 34.43
C ALA A 158 -7.05 -8.11 33.76
N THR A 159 -6.89 -6.84 34.18
CA THR A 159 -7.72 -5.73 33.68
C THR A 159 -7.21 -5.15 32.34
N TRP A 160 -7.29 -5.95 31.28
CA TRP A 160 -6.95 -5.55 29.91
C TRP A 160 -7.85 -4.38 29.44
N GLN A 161 -7.27 -3.24 29.09
CA GLN A 161 -7.96 -2.04 28.62
C GLN A 161 -7.44 -1.54 27.27
N GLN A 162 -6.16 -1.71 26.98
CA GLN A 162 -5.53 -1.16 25.77
C GLN A 162 -5.80 -2.02 24.54
N GLN A 163 -5.56 -1.44 23.36
CA GLN A 163 -5.74 -2.10 22.06
C GLN A 163 -4.66 -3.16 21.83
N THR A 164 -3.39 -2.79 22.02
CA THR A 164 -2.29 -3.74 21.93
C THR A 164 -2.17 -4.50 23.23
N ARG A 165 -2.30 -5.83 23.18
CA ARG A 165 -2.25 -6.72 24.34
C ARG A 165 -1.19 -7.79 24.11
N CYS A 166 -0.24 -7.90 25.03
CA CYS A 166 0.89 -8.81 24.89
C CYS A 166 1.21 -9.51 26.21
N ILE A 167 1.43 -10.82 26.15
CA ILE A 167 2.01 -11.61 27.23
C ILE A 167 3.43 -12.00 26.84
N ILE A 168 4.39 -11.68 27.70
CA ILE A 168 5.76 -12.18 27.65
C ILE A 168 5.90 -13.26 28.72
N HIS A 169 6.00 -14.52 28.29
CA HIS A 169 6.12 -15.66 29.17
C HIS A 169 7.57 -16.12 29.28
N ILE A 170 8.13 -16.11 30.49
CA ILE A 170 9.51 -16.50 30.80
C ILE A 170 9.46 -17.74 31.68
N ALA A 171 9.90 -18.89 31.14
CA ALA A 171 9.83 -20.17 31.83
C ALA A 171 10.99 -21.10 31.45
N ASP A 172 11.48 -21.86 32.43
CA ASP A 172 12.44 -22.94 32.27
C ASP A 172 11.87 -24.33 32.60
N ALA A 173 10.61 -24.38 33.08
CA ALA A 173 9.85 -25.60 33.34
C ALA A 173 8.49 -25.61 32.59
N PRO A 174 7.97 -26.79 32.19
CA PRO A 174 6.67 -26.94 31.54
C PRO A 174 5.50 -27.07 32.55
N PRO A 175 4.22 -26.97 32.11
CA PRO A 175 3.06 -27.31 32.94
C PRO A 175 2.94 -28.81 33.22
N HIS A 176 2.27 -29.15 34.33
CA HIS A 176 1.82 -30.50 34.61
C HIS A 176 0.94 -31.11 33.51
N GLY A 177 1.08 -32.43 33.32
CA GLY A 177 0.27 -33.23 32.40
C GLY A 177 1.09 -33.80 31.25
N ARG A 178 1.08 -35.13 31.12
CA ARG A 178 1.90 -35.93 30.18
C ARG A 178 1.85 -35.51 28.70
N ASN A 179 0.82 -34.79 28.29
CA ASN A 179 0.66 -34.30 26.92
C ASN A 179 1.39 -32.97 26.65
N LEU A 180 1.89 -32.30 27.69
CA LEU A 180 2.50 -30.98 27.66
C LEU A 180 4.02 -30.98 27.89
N HIS A 181 4.60 -32.07 28.37
CA HIS A 181 6.05 -32.22 28.57
C HIS A 181 6.54 -33.64 28.23
N ASP A 182 7.86 -33.77 28.15
CA ASP A 182 8.59 -35.01 27.82
C ASP A 182 9.22 -35.69 29.04
N VAL A 183 8.87 -35.24 30.25
CA VAL A 183 9.37 -35.81 31.52
C VAL A 183 8.83 -37.23 31.70
N LEU A 184 9.70 -38.19 32.03
CA LEU A 184 9.36 -39.61 32.12
C LEU A 184 8.86 -39.97 33.53
N GLY A 185 7.60 -40.43 33.64
CA GLY A 185 7.01 -40.86 34.90
C GLY A 185 7.72 -42.06 35.55
N ALA A 186 7.94 -41.95 36.87
CA ALA A 186 8.35 -42.98 37.85
C ALA A 186 8.76 -44.36 37.27
N GLY A 187 10.02 -44.47 36.85
CA GLY A 187 10.60 -45.75 36.41
C GLY A 187 12.04 -45.69 35.89
N SER A 188 12.57 -44.50 35.58
CA SER A 188 13.96 -44.29 35.17
C SER A 188 14.65 -43.33 36.13
N ILE A 189 15.79 -43.74 36.67
CA ILE A 189 16.53 -43.12 37.79
C ILE A 189 17.22 -41.78 37.39
N ALA A 190 16.81 -41.09 36.32
CA ALA A 190 17.58 -39.93 35.83
C ALA A 190 16.84 -38.75 35.15
N ALA A 191 15.51 -38.69 35.07
CA ALA A 191 14.86 -37.51 34.47
C ALA A 191 13.42 -37.29 34.97
N GLY A 192 13.29 -36.39 35.97
CA GLY A 192 12.08 -35.68 36.40
C GLY A 192 10.87 -36.49 36.88
N ARG A 193 10.17 -35.96 37.88
CA ARG A 193 8.90 -36.49 38.37
C ARG A 193 7.80 -35.49 37.98
N ASP A 194 6.59 -35.98 37.69
CA ASP A 194 5.37 -35.17 37.60
C ASP A 194 4.33 -35.76 38.55
N ASP A 195 3.98 -35.01 39.59
CA ASP A 195 2.98 -35.40 40.60
C ASP A 195 1.54 -35.33 40.06
N TYR A 196 1.32 -34.63 38.95
CA TYR A 196 0.01 -34.44 38.29
C TYR A 196 0.04 -34.85 36.80
N ILE A 197 0.56 -36.06 36.54
CA ILE A 197 0.82 -36.60 35.20
C ILE A 197 -0.40 -36.72 34.27
N GLU A 198 -1.60 -36.91 34.82
CA GLU A 198 -2.80 -37.02 33.99
C GLU A 198 -3.29 -35.62 33.59
N PRO A 199 -3.59 -35.36 32.29
CA PRO A 199 -4.03 -34.04 31.86
C PRO A 199 -5.28 -33.57 32.62
N GLY A 200 -5.21 -32.37 33.21
CA GLY A 200 -6.28 -31.81 34.04
C GLY A 200 -6.40 -32.40 35.45
N SER A 201 -5.44 -33.22 35.88
CA SER A 201 -5.38 -33.75 37.25
C SER A 201 -4.78 -32.77 38.25
N GLU A 202 -4.19 -31.67 37.78
CA GLU A 202 -3.63 -30.63 38.63
C GLU A 202 -4.72 -29.97 39.52
N PRO A 203 -4.38 -29.44 40.72
CA PRO A 203 -5.33 -28.97 41.72
C PRO A 203 -6.43 -27.99 41.26
N HIS A 204 -6.16 -27.16 40.23
CA HIS A 204 -7.11 -26.24 39.62
C HIS A 204 -7.99 -26.87 38.53
N LYS A 205 -7.69 -28.11 38.10
CA LYS A 205 -8.39 -28.89 37.06
C LYS A 205 -8.49 -28.18 35.70
N LEU A 206 -7.45 -27.44 35.35
CA LEU A 206 -7.32 -26.67 34.13
C LEU A 206 -6.81 -27.53 32.97
N SER A 207 -7.19 -27.10 31.78
CA SER A 207 -6.63 -27.58 30.52
C SER A 207 -6.19 -26.36 29.70
N TYR A 208 -5.18 -26.56 28.86
CA TYR A 208 -4.61 -25.47 28.07
C TYR A 208 -5.53 -25.01 26.93
N GLU A 209 -6.38 -25.88 26.39
CA GLU A 209 -7.21 -25.58 25.20
C GLU A 209 -8.24 -24.46 25.46
N PRO A 210 -9.04 -24.47 26.55
CA PRO A 210 -9.94 -23.36 26.87
C PRO A 210 -9.19 -22.05 27.14
N LEU A 211 -8.02 -22.12 27.79
CA LEU A 211 -7.20 -20.94 28.09
C LEU A 211 -6.67 -20.30 26.81
N MET A 212 -6.16 -21.09 25.87
CA MET A 212 -5.70 -20.58 24.56
C MET A 212 -6.86 -19.99 23.75
N LYS A 213 -8.04 -20.61 23.78
CA LYS A 213 -9.24 -20.06 23.15
C LYS A 213 -9.65 -18.71 23.76
N GLN A 214 -9.62 -18.59 25.08
CA GLN A 214 -9.89 -17.33 25.77
C GLN A 214 -8.85 -16.26 25.43
N MET A 215 -7.56 -16.63 25.38
CA MET A 215 -6.46 -15.73 24.99
C MET A 215 -6.67 -15.15 23.59
N VAL A 216 -7.04 -15.99 22.63
CA VAL A 216 -7.38 -15.57 21.26
C VAL A 216 -8.60 -14.66 21.26
N GLY A 217 -9.65 -14.99 22.03
CA GLY A 217 -10.85 -14.15 22.15
C GLY A 217 -10.60 -12.77 22.78
N LEU A 218 -9.55 -12.64 23.59
CA LEU A 218 -9.08 -11.37 24.15
C LEU A 218 -8.10 -10.62 23.25
N ASN A 219 -7.80 -11.14 22.05
CA ASN A 219 -6.82 -10.58 21.11
C ASN A 219 -5.41 -10.38 21.70
N ILE A 220 -4.97 -11.32 22.54
CA ILE A 220 -3.66 -11.26 23.21
C ILE A 220 -2.60 -11.91 22.33
N ASN A 221 -1.53 -11.17 22.00
CA ASN A 221 -0.30 -11.73 21.43
C ASN A 221 0.52 -12.40 22.54
N TYR A 222 1.19 -13.50 22.22
CA TYR A 222 1.91 -14.31 23.21
C TYR A 222 3.34 -14.62 22.73
N ALA A 223 4.34 -14.23 23.51
CA ALA A 223 5.74 -14.56 23.25
C ALA A 223 6.29 -15.42 24.38
N LEU A 224 6.73 -16.63 24.06
CA LEU A 224 7.42 -17.54 24.98
C LEU A 224 8.93 -17.36 24.85
N LEU A 225 9.56 -16.84 25.90
CA LEU A 225 11.01 -16.76 26.02
C LEU A 225 11.56 -18.08 26.54
N ARG A 226 12.00 -18.93 25.61
CA ARG A 226 12.54 -20.25 25.88
C ARG A 226 13.93 -20.14 26.53
N ILE A 227 14.05 -20.69 27.74
CA ILE A 227 15.34 -20.82 28.46
C ILE A 227 16.03 -22.13 28.06
N ASN A 228 15.31 -23.25 28.09
CA ASN A 228 15.84 -24.57 27.79
C ASN A 228 14.80 -25.43 27.04
N LYS A 229 15.14 -26.69 26.72
CA LYS A 229 14.33 -27.59 25.89
C LYS A 229 13.13 -28.26 26.59
N SER A 230 13.00 -28.15 27.92
CA SER A 230 11.91 -28.77 28.69
C SER A 230 10.54 -28.26 28.25
N THR A 231 10.48 -27.02 27.78
CA THR A 231 9.26 -26.32 27.34
C THR A 231 8.91 -26.54 25.87
N ASP A 232 9.70 -27.31 25.11
CA ASP A 232 9.52 -27.49 23.67
C ASP A 232 8.13 -28.05 23.33
N ARG A 233 7.68 -29.07 24.07
CA ARG A 233 6.36 -29.68 23.88
C ARG A 233 5.23 -28.73 24.29
N MET A 234 5.41 -27.97 25.37
CA MET A 234 4.44 -26.94 25.79
C MET A 234 4.25 -25.92 24.68
N ALA A 235 5.35 -25.38 24.13
CA ALA A 235 5.32 -24.40 23.04
C ALA A 235 4.55 -24.93 21.83
N TYR A 236 4.80 -26.18 21.43
CA TYR A 236 4.09 -26.84 20.34
C TYR A 236 2.59 -27.03 20.59
N ARG A 237 2.20 -27.48 21.79
CA ARG A 237 0.79 -27.69 22.15
C ARG A 237 0.02 -26.37 22.22
N PHE A 238 0.63 -25.35 22.83
CA PHE A 238 0.04 -24.02 22.90
C PHE A 238 -0.13 -23.43 21.51
N LEU A 239 0.90 -23.54 20.65
CA LEU A 239 0.83 -23.13 19.26
C LEU A 239 -0.35 -23.76 18.53
N ARG A 240 -0.54 -25.08 18.65
CA ARG A 240 -1.64 -25.77 17.95
C ARG A 240 -3.01 -25.32 18.42
N ALA A 241 -3.20 -25.18 19.73
CA ALA A 241 -4.47 -24.72 20.29
C ALA A 241 -4.74 -23.25 19.91
N TYR A 242 -3.73 -22.40 19.97
CA TYR A 242 -3.82 -20.99 19.58
C TYR A 242 -4.15 -20.86 18.09
N ALA A 243 -3.40 -21.54 17.22
CA ALA A 243 -3.58 -21.50 15.78
C ALA A 243 -4.93 -22.05 15.32
N SER A 244 -5.46 -23.07 15.99
CA SER A 244 -6.77 -23.64 15.66
C SER A 244 -7.94 -22.68 15.93
N ASN A 245 -7.77 -21.76 16.89
CA ASN A 245 -8.82 -20.83 17.31
C ASN A 245 -8.71 -19.45 16.65
N ALA A 246 -7.54 -19.07 16.11
CA ALA A 246 -7.34 -17.78 15.45
C ALA A 246 -7.78 -17.80 13.97
N ASN A 247 -8.33 -16.69 13.49
CA ASN A 247 -8.75 -16.55 12.08
C ASN A 247 -7.55 -16.51 11.11
N SER A 248 -6.43 -15.92 11.53
CA SER A 248 -5.16 -15.82 10.77
C SER A 248 -3.95 -15.92 11.71
N PRO A 249 -3.61 -17.09 12.30
CA PRO A 249 -2.51 -17.18 13.26
C PRO A 249 -1.14 -16.96 12.62
N SER A 250 -0.34 -16.07 13.21
CA SER A 250 1.10 -15.96 12.93
C SER A 250 1.88 -16.67 14.03
N CYS A 251 2.03 -17.99 13.90
CA CYS A 251 2.71 -18.80 14.90
C CYS A 251 4.12 -19.24 14.49
N LYS A 252 5.09 -19.14 15.40
CA LYS A 252 6.49 -19.52 15.15
C LYS A 252 7.10 -20.26 16.33
N LEU A 253 7.82 -21.34 16.03
CA LEU A 253 8.73 -21.99 16.98
C LEU A 253 10.18 -21.81 16.53
N LEU A 254 11.11 -21.87 17.48
CA LEU A 254 12.53 -21.86 17.20
C LEU A 254 12.91 -23.08 16.36
N ARG A 255 13.85 -22.93 15.42
CA ARG A 255 14.35 -24.07 14.62
C ARG A 255 15.00 -25.16 15.49
N THR A 256 15.48 -24.78 16.68
CA THR A 256 16.09 -25.67 17.66
C THR A 256 15.07 -26.36 18.57
N ASN A 257 13.78 -26.03 18.44
CA ASN A 257 12.70 -26.76 19.11
C ASN A 257 12.47 -28.10 18.40
N VAL A 258 12.41 -29.18 19.18
CA VAL A 258 12.26 -30.56 18.68
C VAL A 258 11.01 -30.73 17.79
N TYR A 259 9.95 -29.97 18.07
CA TYR A 259 8.67 -30.05 17.36
C TYR A 259 8.52 -28.99 16.26
N SER A 260 9.59 -28.25 15.93
CA SER A 260 9.52 -27.14 14.98
C SER A 260 9.07 -27.55 13.58
N ASP A 261 9.53 -28.69 13.06
CA ASP A 261 9.12 -29.20 11.75
C ASP A 261 7.69 -29.73 11.73
N GLU A 262 7.24 -30.35 12.82
CA GLU A 262 5.84 -30.76 12.99
C GLU A 262 4.91 -29.54 13.06
N ALA A 263 5.33 -28.49 13.77
CA ALA A 263 4.59 -27.23 13.84
C ALA A 263 4.46 -26.56 12.46
N ARG A 264 5.56 -26.51 11.69
CA ARG A 264 5.55 -25.98 10.33
C ARG A 264 4.63 -26.75 9.40
N ARG A 265 4.65 -28.09 9.46
CA ARG A 265 3.75 -28.94 8.69
C ARG A 265 2.29 -28.67 9.06
N PHE A 266 1.98 -28.62 10.37
CA PHE A 266 0.64 -28.30 10.85
C PHE A 266 0.15 -26.92 10.35
N ILE A 267 0.96 -25.88 10.47
CA ILE A 267 0.61 -24.53 9.99
C ILE A 267 0.41 -24.53 8.48
N SER A 268 1.30 -25.19 7.73
CA SER A 268 1.20 -25.31 6.26
C SER A 268 -0.08 -26.03 5.84
N ASP A 269 -0.43 -27.14 6.50
CA ASP A 269 -1.65 -27.90 6.20
C ASP A 269 -2.92 -27.12 6.55
N GLN A 270 -2.90 -26.38 7.67
CA GLN A 270 -4.01 -25.49 8.05
C GLN A 270 -4.24 -24.38 7.00
N LEU A 271 -3.17 -23.90 6.37
CA LEU A 271 -3.23 -22.91 5.28
C LEU A 271 -3.63 -23.52 3.93
N ARG A 272 -3.35 -24.81 3.69
CA ARG A 272 -3.72 -25.53 2.46
C ARG A 272 -5.18 -26.01 2.46
N GLY A 273 -5.72 -26.37 3.62
CA GLY A 273 -7.07 -26.93 3.77
C GLY A 273 -8.21 -25.90 3.87
N SER A 274 -7.93 -24.60 3.79
CA SER A 274 -8.95 -23.54 3.92
C SER A 274 -8.73 -22.44 2.87
N SER A 275 -9.35 -22.60 1.71
CA SER A 275 -9.46 -21.57 0.67
C SER A 275 -10.13 -20.28 1.17
N SER A 276 -10.83 -20.32 2.31
CA SER A 276 -11.58 -19.20 2.90
C SER A 276 -10.88 -18.41 4.01
N ARG A 277 -9.64 -18.77 4.41
CA ARG A 277 -8.91 -18.12 5.53
C ARG A 277 -7.60 -17.43 5.12
N ARG A 278 -7.48 -16.98 3.87
CA ARG A 278 -6.33 -16.18 3.42
C ARG A 278 -6.51 -14.71 3.81
N GLY A 279 -6.47 -14.42 5.11
CA GLY A 279 -6.14 -13.07 5.58
C GLY A 279 -4.63 -12.85 5.52
N SER A 280 -4.20 -11.59 5.50
CA SER A 280 -2.78 -11.24 5.58
C SER A 280 -2.17 -11.82 6.87
N ARG A 281 -0.99 -12.48 6.79
CA ARG A 281 -0.25 -12.89 8.01
C ARG A 281 0.12 -11.68 8.90
N ALA A 282 0.02 -10.46 8.36
CA ALA A 282 0.31 -9.21 9.07
C ALA A 282 -0.78 -8.79 10.07
N SER A 283 -2.08 -9.10 9.85
CA SER A 283 -3.16 -8.87 10.82
C SER A 283 -3.26 -9.97 11.89
N GLY A 284 -2.54 -11.07 11.69
CA GLY A 284 -2.64 -12.24 12.52
C GLY A 284 -2.28 -12.05 13.99
N LEU A 285 -3.02 -12.72 14.87
CA LEU A 285 -2.65 -12.90 16.27
C LEU A 285 -1.35 -13.72 16.36
N GLN A 286 -0.42 -13.27 17.19
CA GLN A 286 0.94 -13.80 17.24
C GLN A 286 1.12 -14.75 18.41
N LEU A 287 1.68 -15.93 18.12
CA LEU A 287 2.30 -16.80 19.12
C LEU A 287 3.72 -17.10 18.67
N GLU A 288 4.73 -16.64 19.39
CA GLU A 288 6.12 -16.90 19.03
C GLU A 288 6.94 -17.47 20.16
N GLU A 289 7.83 -18.39 19.81
CA GLU A 289 8.89 -18.86 20.68
C GLU A 289 10.19 -18.15 20.31
N VAL A 290 10.85 -17.58 21.32
CA VAL A 290 12.07 -16.78 21.16
C VAL A 290 13.11 -17.32 22.12
N GLN A 291 14.34 -17.51 21.64
CA GLN A 291 15.43 -18.00 22.47
C GLN A 291 15.88 -16.86 23.39
N LEU A 292 15.89 -17.08 24.69
CA LEU A 292 16.44 -16.11 25.61
C LEU A 292 17.97 -16.06 25.39
N GLY A 293 18.48 -14.91 24.92
CA GLY A 293 19.91 -14.70 24.71
C GLY A 293 20.71 -14.79 26.01
N THR A 294 22.00 -15.08 25.92
CA THR A 294 22.89 -15.21 27.09
C THR A 294 23.27 -13.88 27.74
N THR A 295 22.82 -12.74 27.20
CA THR A 295 23.17 -11.39 27.65
C THR A 295 21.95 -10.58 28.08
N TYR A 296 22.14 -9.69 29.05
CA TYR A 296 21.11 -8.79 29.56
C TYR A 296 20.45 -7.95 28.45
N ASN A 297 21.24 -7.33 27.56
CA ASN A 297 20.73 -6.50 26.47
C ASN A 297 19.84 -7.28 25.48
N ALA A 298 20.06 -8.58 25.30
CA ALA A 298 19.25 -9.39 24.40
C ALA A 298 17.79 -9.46 24.88
N LEU A 299 17.55 -9.67 26.19
CA LEU A 299 16.19 -9.68 26.75
C LEU A 299 15.46 -8.35 26.50
N ARG A 300 16.12 -7.23 26.78
CA ARG A 300 15.57 -5.88 26.55
C ARG A 300 15.16 -5.67 25.10
N HIS A 301 16.05 -5.96 24.15
CA HIS A 301 15.76 -5.84 22.72
C HIS A 301 14.61 -6.76 22.28
N LEU A 302 14.55 -7.99 22.80
CA LEU A 302 13.50 -8.94 22.46
C LEU A 302 12.12 -8.48 22.94
N VAL A 303 12.02 -7.96 24.16
CA VAL A 303 10.75 -7.44 24.70
C VAL A 303 10.28 -6.23 23.89
N VAL A 304 11.16 -5.27 23.62
CA VAL A 304 10.82 -4.10 22.80
C VAL A 304 10.34 -4.53 21.42
N LYS A 305 11.07 -5.45 20.76
CA LYS A 305 10.70 -5.99 19.45
C LYS A 305 9.36 -6.73 19.46
N SER A 306 9.10 -7.54 20.49
CA SER A 306 7.83 -8.28 20.63
C SER A 306 6.65 -7.32 20.80
N VAL A 307 6.85 -6.23 21.55
CA VAL A 307 5.85 -5.20 21.79
C VAL A 307 5.62 -4.34 20.55
N THR A 308 6.66 -3.88 19.86
CA THR A 308 6.50 -3.11 18.61
C THR A 308 5.86 -3.97 17.52
N SER A 309 6.25 -5.25 17.39
CA SER A 309 5.58 -6.19 16.47
C SER A 309 4.10 -6.39 16.82
N SER A 310 3.77 -6.52 18.10
CA SER A 310 2.39 -6.62 18.59
C SER A 310 1.56 -5.38 18.27
N ALA A 311 2.16 -4.19 18.40
CA ALA A 311 1.53 -2.92 18.08
C ALA A 311 1.27 -2.80 16.56
N SER A 312 2.27 -3.11 15.72
CA SER A 312 2.10 -3.13 14.27
C SER A 312 1.00 -4.09 13.82
N ARG A 313 0.91 -5.29 14.41
CA ARG A 313 -0.18 -6.24 14.07
C ARG A 313 -1.54 -5.74 14.52
N THR A 314 -1.61 -5.08 15.66
CA THR A 314 -2.85 -4.46 16.14
C THR A 314 -3.26 -3.31 15.23
N ALA A 315 -2.28 -2.55 14.72
CA ALA A 315 -2.47 -1.54 13.70
C ALA A 315 -3.10 -2.15 12.44
N VAL A 316 -2.47 -3.20 11.89
CA VAL A 316 -2.99 -3.92 10.71
C VAL A 316 -4.39 -4.51 10.96
N ARG A 317 -4.70 -5.01 12.17
CA ARG A 317 -6.08 -5.46 12.49
C ARG A 317 -7.09 -4.32 12.52
N ALA A 318 -6.68 -3.16 13.03
CA ALA A 318 -7.50 -1.97 12.97
C ALA A 318 -7.68 -1.50 11.52
N THR A 319 -6.73 -1.81 10.62
CA THR A 319 -6.81 -1.48 9.18
C THR A 319 -7.63 -2.50 8.37
N GLU A 320 -7.53 -3.81 8.63
CA GLU A 320 -8.04 -4.84 7.70
C GLU A 320 -9.49 -5.32 7.97
N GLY A 321 -10.14 -4.92 9.07
CA GLY A 321 -11.54 -5.24 9.33
C GLY A 321 -11.77 -6.08 10.59
N GLY A 322 -12.44 -5.48 11.56
CA GLY A 322 -12.88 -6.12 12.80
C GLY A 322 -13.18 -5.07 13.86
N GLY A 323 -14.42 -4.60 13.91
CA GLY A 323 -14.85 -3.75 15.01
C GLY A 323 -14.55 -4.42 16.35
N PHE A 324 -13.72 -3.79 17.19
CA PHE A 324 -13.68 -4.19 18.59
C PHE A 324 -15.03 -3.80 19.24
N GLY A 325 -15.38 -4.51 20.31
CA GLY A 325 -16.61 -4.25 21.06
C GLY A 325 -16.82 -2.77 21.37
N LYS A 326 -18.08 -2.33 21.31
CA LYS A 326 -18.56 -0.94 21.50
C LYS A 326 -17.70 -0.13 22.48
N GLY A 327 -16.89 0.81 21.96
CA GLY A 327 -16.10 1.74 22.78
C GLY A 327 -14.85 2.34 22.11
N ILE A 328 -14.76 2.39 20.77
CA ILE A 328 -13.55 2.82 20.06
C ILE A 328 -13.69 4.25 19.49
N ASP A 329 -12.58 4.99 19.50
CA ASP A 329 -12.37 6.29 18.84
C ASP A 329 -12.78 6.25 17.34
N PRO A 330 -13.63 7.20 16.86
CA PRO A 330 -14.00 7.32 15.45
C PRO A 330 -12.82 7.38 14.48
N ALA A 331 -11.62 7.78 14.91
CA ALA A 331 -10.41 7.80 14.10
C ALA A 331 -9.97 6.40 13.59
N LEU A 332 -10.40 5.32 14.26
CA LEU A 332 -10.07 3.95 13.87
C LEU A 332 -10.93 3.40 12.73
N GLU A 333 -12.08 4.02 12.42
CA GLU A 333 -12.85 3.70 11.21
C GLU A 333 -12.13 4.13 9.93
N ALA A 334 -11.26 5.15 10.02
CA ALA A 334 -10.51 5.71 8.90
C ALA A 334 -9.29 4.86 8.47
N ILE A 335 -8.89 3.87 9.26
CA ILE A 335 -7.81 2.96 8.87
C ILE A 335 -8.31 1.77 8.03
N LYS A 336 -9.63 1.59 7.91
CA LYS A 336 -10.20 0.50 7.12
C LYS A 336 -9.67 0.55 5.69
N GLU A 337 -8.86 -0.43 5.32
CA GLU A 337 -8.70 -0.82 3.92
C GLU A 337 -10.10 -1.19 3.42
N ASP A 338 -10.59 -0.49 2.38
CA ASP A 338 -11.90 -0.63 1.73
C ASP A 338 -12.78 -1.77 2.29
N GLU A 339 -13.64 -1.43 3.26
CA GLU A 339 -14.76 -2.18 3.85
C GLU A 339 -14.87 -3.70 3.56
N ASP A 340 -14.45 -4.55 4.52
CA ASP A 340 -14.98 -5.91 4.71
C ASP A 340 -16.31 -5.85 5.48
N ASP A 341 -17.38 -5.50 4.75
CA ASP A 341 -18.75 -5.54 5.25
C ASP A 341 -19.23 -6.98 5.32
N GLY A 342 -19.00 -7.65 6.46
CA GLY A 342 -19.79 -8.80 6.92
C GLY A 342 -19.92 -9.97 5.93
N TRP A 343 -19.23 -11.06 6.24
CA TRP A 343 -19.36 -12.38 5.61
C TRP A 343 -20.75 -12.66 4.99
N ASP A 344 -20.72 -12.84 3.66
CA ASP A 344 -21.75 -13.39 2.74
C ASP A 344 -22.54 -12.35 1.90
N ASP A 345 -22.11 -12.09 0.64
CA ASP A 345 -23.00 -12.15 -0.56
C ASP A 345 -22.37 -11.98 -1.98
N THR A 346 -21.04 -11.93 -2.23
CA THR A 346 -20.50 -11.84 -3.62
C THR A 346 -19.18 -12.57 -3.88
N TYR A 347 -19.08 -13.84 -3.47
CA TYR A 347 -17.99 -14.67 -4.00
C TYR A 347 -18.14 -14.81 -5.52
N VAL A 348 -17.11 -14.41 -6.27
CA VAL A 348 -17.11 -14.51 -7.74
C VAL A 348 -16.29 -15.73 -8.13
N ASP A 349 -16.86 -16.60 -8.95
CA ASP A 349 -16.13 -17.77 -9.48
C ASP A 349 -14.91 -17.32 -10.27
N VAL A 350 -13.77 -17.95 -9.98
CA VAL A 350 -12.49 -17.68 -10.63
C VAL A 350 -12.09 -18.81 -11.59
N ASP A 351 -11.52 -18.45 -12.74
CA ASP A 351 -11.02 -19.40 -13.73
C ASP A 351 -9.73 -20.07 -13.20
N PRO A 352 -9.73 -21.39 -12.93
CA PRO A 352 -8.55 -22.09 -12.44
C PRO A 352 -7.54 -22.39 -13.55
N CYS A 353 -7.87 -22.12 -14.82
CA CYS A 353 -7.00 -22.45 -15.94
C CYS A 353 -5.81 -21.49 -16.02
N PRO A 354 -4.59 -22.02 -16.30
CA PRO A 354 -3.45 -21.16 -16.59
C PRO A 354 -3.69 -20.33 -17.86
N PRO A 355 -3.10 -19.13 -17.96
CA PRO A 355 -3.41 -18.21 -19.03
C PRO A 355 -2.92 -18.69 -20.40
N ARG A 356 -3.76 -18.54 -21.44
CA ARG A 356 -3.47 -18.98 -22.82
C ARG A 356 -3.20 -17.80 -23.75
N TRP A 357 -2.09 -17.11 -23.48
CA TRP A 357 -1.67 -15.90 -24.19
C TRP A 357 -1.43 -16.08 -25.70
N ASP A 358 -1.26 -17.30 -26.17
CA ASP A 358 -1.03 -17.67 -27.58
C ASP A 358 -2.31 -17.72 -28.42
N ARG A 359 -3.50 -17.69 -27.79
CA ARG A 359 -4.79 -17.82 -28.47
C ARG A 359 -5.62 -16.54 -28.30
N PRO A 360 -5.69 -15.66 -29.31
CA PRO A 360 -6.48 -14.42 -29.21
C PRO A 360 -7.95 -14.66 -28.86
N GLU A 361 -8.55 -15.72 -29.43
CA GLU A 361 -9.94 -16.16 -29.20
C GLU A 361 -10.24 -16.53 -27.72
N TRP A 362 -9.19 -16.78 -26.91
CA TRP A 362 -9.35 -17.10 -25.48
C TRP A 362 -9.77 -15.87 -24.65
N LEU A 363 -9.46 -14.67 -25.13
CA LEU A 363 -10.00 -13.41 -24.59
C LEU A 363 -11.36 -13.14 -25.24
N ASP A 364 -12.40 -13.68 -24.61
CA ASP A 364 -13.76 -13.84 -25.16
C ASP A 364 -14.68 -12.62 -24.98
N ASP A 365 -14.20 -11.57 -24.32
CA ASP A 365 -14.93 -10.32 -24.12
C ASP A 365 -14.15 -9.12 -24.66
N THR A 366 -14.86 -8.12 -25.18
CA THR A 366 -14.25 -6.91 -25.77
C THR A 366 -14.83 -5.65 -25.11
N LEU A 367 -13.95 -4.90 -24.47
CA LEU A 367 -14.21 -3.65 -23.79
C LEU A 367 -13.67 -2.48 -24.60
N VAL A 368 -14.53 -1.54 -24.98
CA VAL A 368 -14.09 -0.24 -25.50
C VAL A 368 -14.21 0.80 -24.39
N ALA A 369 -13.07 1.35 -24.00
CA ALA A 369 -12.99 2.30 -22.90
C ALA A 369 -12.17 3.52 -23.27
N GLU A 370 -12.52 4.63 -22.66
CA GLU A 370 -11.63 5.76 -22.53
C GLU A 370 -10.62 5.45 -21.42
N ALA A 371 -9.34 5.58 -21.74
CA ALA A 371 -8.22 5.28 -20.87
C ALA A 371 -7.50 6.56 -20.47
N PHE A 372 -7.17 6.68 -19.19
CA PHE A 372 -6.41 7.79 -18.62
C PHE A 372 -5.09 7.22 -18.07
N SER A 373 -3.97 7.77 -18.53
CA SER A 373 -2.63 7.26 -18.21
C SER A 373 -1.68 8.42 -17.92
N THR A 374 -0.77 8.21 -16.97
CA THR A 374 0.23 9.22 -16.60
C THR A 374 1.42 9.18 -17.54
N ASP A 375 1.87 10.36 -17.96
CA ASP A 375 3.07 10.59 -18.74
C ASP A 375 4.25 10.89 -17.82
N LEU A 376 4.99 9.84 -17.46
CA LEU A 376 6.17 9.92 -16.62
C LEU A 376 7.43 10.06 -17.48
N ALA A 377 7.61 11.24 -18.09
CA ALA A 377 8.84 11.58 -18.79
C ALA A 377 9.99 11.78 -17.80
N VAL A 378 11.07 11.01 -17.93
CA VAL A 378 12.26 11.15 -17.07
C VAL A 378 13.16 12.25 -17.62
N GLY A 379 13.25 13.37 -16.91
CA GLY A 379 14.16 14.46 -17.27
C GLY A 379 13.90 15.79 -16.58
N TYR A 380 14.69 16.79 -16.99
CA TYR A 380 14.49 18.21 -16.71
C TYR A 380 13.40 18.74 -17.65
N VAL A 381 12.19 18.96 -17.13
CA VAL A 381 11.11 19.63 -17.88
C VAL A 381 11.01 21.05 -17.35
N GLY A 382 11.28 22.06 -18.18
CA GLY A 382 11.16 23.46 -17.77
C GLY A 382 12.14 23.93 -16.69
N GLY A 383 13.24 23.21 -16.45
CA GLY A 383 14.28 23.59 -15.47
C GLY A 383 14.17 22.92 -14.10
N THR A 384 13.16 22.06 -13.87
CA THR A 384 12.99 21.29 -12.62
C THR A 384 13.02 19.78 -12.88
N ARG A 385 13.43 19.00 -11.88
CA ARG A 385 13.36 17.53 -11.96
C ARG A 385 11.90 17.09 -11.84
N THR A 386 11.53 16.05 -12.59
CA THR A 386 10.16 15.52 -12.61
C THR A 386 9.63 15.16 -11.21
N LEU A 387 10.46 14.56 -10.35
CA LEU A 387 10.06 14.25 -8.98
C LEU A 387 9.80 15.51 -8.14
N ASP A 388 10.65 16.54 -8.26
CA ASP A 388 10.48 17.79 -7.51
C ASP A 388 9.16 18.48 -7.91
N ASP A 389 8.88 18.55 -9.21
CA ASP A 389 7.64 19.10 -9.77
C ASP A 389 6.39 18.37 -9.25
N MET A 390 6.40 17.04 -9.20
CA MET A 390 5.29 16.23 -8.68
C MET A 390 5.11 16.37 -7.16
N MET A 391 6.20 16.57 -6.42
CA MET A 391 6.13 16.77 -4.97
C MET A 391 5.58 18.14 -4.58
N ASP A 392 5.60 19.14 -5.46
CA ASP A 392 5.22 20.51 -5.12
C ASP A 392 3.71 20.75 -5.14
N SER A 393 2.97 20.14 -6.08
CA SER A 393 1.51 20.26 -6.16
C SER A 393 0.88 19.08 -6.89
N ASP A 394 -0.33 18.69 -6.48
CA ASP A 394 -1.14 17.69 -7.19
C ASP A 394 -1.56 18.21 -8.60
N ASP A 395 -1.61 19.53 -8.79
CA ASP A 395 -1.87 20.14 -10.12
C ASP A 395 -0.76 19.84 -11.14
N ASN A 396 0.48 19.65 -10.68
CA ASN A 396 1.60 19.27 -11.54
C ASN A 396 1.54 17.79 -11.95
N MET A 397 0.82 16.96 -11.20
CA MET A 397 0.53 15.57 -11.57
C MET A 397 -0.64 15.54 -12.58
N ASN A 398 -1.65 16.38 -12.34
CA ASN A 398 -2.79 16.60 -13.24
C ASN A 398 -2.41 17.03 -14.66
N SER A 399 -1.35 17.80 -14.83
CA SER A 399 -0.88 18.24 -16.15
C SER A 399 -0.21 17.12 -16.97
N ARG A 400 0.05 15.96 -16.35
CA ARG A 400 0.75 14.81 -16.93
C ARG A 400 -0.19 13.67 -17.32
N ILE A 401 -1.50 13.88 -17.28
CA ILE A 401 -2.47 12.86 -17.70
C ILE A 401 -2.67 12.95 -19.21
N THR A 402 -2.62 11.80 -19.86
CA THR A 402 -2.99 11.63 -21.27
C THR A 402 -4.20 10.72 -21.37
N THR A 403 -5.04 11.00 -22.36
CA THR A 403 -6.29 10.28 -22.58
C THR A 403 -6.30 9.62 -23.94
N THR A 404 -6.74 8.37 -24.00
CA THR A 404 -6.74 7.58 -25.24
C THR A 404 -7.93 6.65 -25.27
N GLU A 405 -8.41 6.31 -26.46
CA GLU A 405 -9.43 5.29 -26.61
C GLU A 405 -8.79 3.93 -26.84
N LEU A 406 -9.05 2.97 -25.96
CA LEU A 406 -8.52 1.62 -26.06
C LEU A 406 -9.65 0.63 -26.39
N THR A 407 -9.33 -0.29 -27.30
CA THR A 407 -10.07 -1.54 -27.47
C THR A 407 -9.32 -2.63 -26.74
N ILE A 408 -9.94 -3.23 -25.73
CA ILE A 408 -9.35 -4.19 -24.82
C ILE A 408 -10.05 -5.52 -24.99
N HIS A 409 -9.32 -6.55 -25.34
CA HIS A 409 -9.79 -7.93 -25.31
C HIS A 409 -9.47 -8.50 -23.92
N LYS A 410 -10.48 -9.01 -23.22
CA LYS A 410 -10.33 -9.56 -21.87
C LYS A 410 -11.03 -10.88 -21.72
N ARG A 411 -10.65 -11.63 -20.68
CA ARG A 411 -11.38 -12.81 -20.24
C ARG A 411 -12.69 -12.37 -19.56
N SER A 412 -13.78 -13.07 -19.86
CA SER A 412 -15.08 -12.86 -19.20
C SER A 412 -15.06 -13.30 -17.73
N VAL A 413 -14.40 -14.41 -17.44
CA VAL A 413 -14.23 -14.96 -16.09
C VAL A 413 -12.92 -14.45 -15.46
N PRO A 414 -12.95 -13.87 -14.25
CA PRO A 414 -11.73 -13.41 -13.57
C PRO A 414 -10.87 -14.61 -13.13
N PHE A 415 -9.55 -14.43 -13.02
CA PHE A 415 -8.63 -15.47 -12.55
C PHE A 415 -8.28 -15.34 -11.06
N ALA A 416 -8.50 -14.15 -10.50
CA ALA A 416 -8.26 -13.86 -9.09
C ALA A 416 -9.30 -12.89 -8.56
N GLN A 417 -9.50 -12.93 -7.24
CA GLN A 417 -10.33 -11.98 -6.52
C GLN A 417 -9.61 -11.53 -5.24
N GLY A 418 -9.71 -10.25 -4.93
CA GLY A 418 -9.38 -9.67 -3.62
C GLY A 418 -10.65 -9.45 -2.80
N ALA A 419 -10.58 -8.62 -1.75
CA ALA A 419 -11.75 -8.23 -0.96
C ALA A 419 -12.80 -7.55 -1.86
N MET A 420 -12.41 -6.44 -2.51
CA MET A 420 -13.33 -5.55 -3.23
C MET A 420 -13.29 -5.65 -4.74
N ARG A 421 -12.23 -6.25 -5.31
CA ARG A 421 -11.99 -6.29 -6.76
C ARG A 421 -11.79 -7.71 -7.27
N VAL A 422 -12.11 -7.93 -8.54
CA VAL A 422 -11.75 -9.13 -9.30
C VAL A 422 -10.81 -8.76 -10.43
N ALA A 423 -9.93 -9.67 -10.82
CA ALA A 423 -8.90 -9.47 -11.82
C ALA A 423 -9.10 -10.43 -13.00
N ALA A 424 -9.13 -9.90 -14.22
CA ALA A 424 -9.27 -10.65 -15.46
C ALA A 424 -8.09 -10.42 -16.38
N TYR A 425 -7.64 -11.47 -17.09
CA TYR A 425 -6.59 -11.36 -18.09
C TYR A 425 -7.04 -10.48 -19.27
N ALA A 426 -6.13 -9.66 -19.79
CA ALA A 426 -6.45 -8.73 -20.85
C ALA A 426 -5.26 -8.42 -21.78
N ARG A 427 -5.58 -7.90 -22.97
CA ARG A 427 -4.68 -7.29 -23.95
C ARG A 427 -5.39 -6.14 -24.66
N THR A 428 -4.65 -5.17 -25.17
CA THR A 428 -5.23 -4.16 -26.08
C THR A 428 -5.18 -4.67 -27.52
N ALA A 429 -5.89 -3.99 -28.42
CA ALA A 429 -5.92 -4.34 -29.83
C ALA A 429 -4.57 -4.10 -30.55
N ALA A 430 -3.74 -3.16 -30.09
CA ALA A 430 -2.43 -2.88 -30.70
C ALA A 430 -1.22 -3.38 -29.88
N CYS A 431 -1.42 -3.94 -28.69
CA CYS A 431 -0.35 -4.41 -27.79
C CYS A 431 -0.55 -5.87 -27.39
N THR A 432 0.52 -6.67 -27.48
CA THR A 432 0.54 -8.08 -27.05
C THR A 432 1.00 -8.26 -25.60
N ASN A 433 1.33 -7.17 -24.90
CA ASN A 433 1.70 -7.22 -23.48
C ASN A 433 0.61 -7.91 -22.67
N LYS A 434 1.02 -8.72 -21.69
CA LYS A 434 0.13 -9.35 -20.74
C LYS A 434 -0.40 -8.27 -19.79
N LEU A 435 -1.70 -8.02 -19.79
CA LEU A 435 -2.34 -7.02 -18.94
C LEU A 435 -3.41 -7.67 -18.06
N VAL A 436 -3.85 -6.93 -17.05
CA VAL A 436 -4.93 -7.30 -16.13
C VAL A 436 -5.92 -6.14 -16.07
N VAL A 437 -7.20 -6.46 -16.23
CA VAL A 437 -8.30 -5.54 -15.93
C VAL A 437 -8.82 -5.87 -14.53
N LYS A 438 -8.87 -4.87 -13.64
CA LYS A 438 -9.53 -5.00 -12.33
C LYS A 438 -10.88 -4.31 -12.33
N THR A 439 -11.91 -5.00 -11.84
CA THR A 439 -13.28 -4.48 -11.65
C THR A 439 -13.68 -4.60 -10.19
N PHE A 440 -14.52 -3.69 -9.70
CA PHE A 440 -15.11 -3.80 -8.38
C PHE A 440 -16.19 -4.89 -8.35
N LYS A 441 -16.35 -5.57 -7.21
CA LYS A 441 -17.43 -6.56 -7.01
C LYS A 441 -18.79 -5.90 -6.82
N LYS A 442 -18.83 -4.75 -6.14
CA LYS A 442 -20.03 -3.97 -5.85
C LYS A 442 -19.63 -2.53 -5.52
N GLY A 443 -20.36 -1.54 -6.05
CA GLY A 443 -20.18 -0.13 -5.67
C GLY A 443 -18.77 0.38 -6.00
N GLY A 444 -18.45 0.51 -7.30
CA GLY A 444 -17.12 0.93 -7.73
C GLY A 444 -16.72 2.35 -7.31
N LYS A 445 -15.40 2.59 -7.22
CA LYS A 445 -14.84 3.93 -7.04
C LYS A 445 -15.14 4.80 -8.27
N ARG A 446 -15.44 6.08 -8.03
CA ARG A 446 -15.57 7.08 -9.11
C ARG A 446 -14.20 7.32 -9.75
N LEU A 447 -14.20 7.74 -11.02
CA LEU A 447 -12.97 8.01 -11.78
C LEU A 447 -11.97 8.90 -11.02
N ALA A 448 -12.46 9.92 -10.29
CA ALA A 448 -11.63 10.81 -9.48
C ALA A 448 -10.76 10.07 -8.44
N HIS A 449 -11.31 9.06 -7.75
CA HIS A 449 -10.57 8.29 -6.74
C HIS A 449 -9.51 7.41 -7.39
N LEU A 450 -9.88 6.70 -8.48
CA LEU A 450 -8.93 5.87 -9.23
C LEU A 450 -7.79 6.68 -9.84
N VAL A 451 -8.07 7.91 -10.26
CA VAL A 451 -7.05 8.82 -10.81
C VAL A 451 -6.11 9.29 -9.72
N GLU A 452 -6.58 9.52 -8.49
CA GLU A 452 -5.71 9.79 -7.36
C GLU A 452 -4.82 8.58 -7.01
N ASP A 453 -5.36 7.36 -7.02
CA ASP A 453 -4.58 6.12 -6.85
C ASP A 453 -3.50 5.99 -7.95
N MET A 454 -3.85 6.31 -9.20
CA MET A 454 -2.91 6.34 -10.33
C MET A 454 -1.80 7.38 -10.12
N TRP A 455 -2.11 8.54 -9.54
CA TRP A 455 -1.12 9.57 -9.20
C TRP A 455 -0.19 9.09 -8.09
N CYS A 456 -0.71 8.46 -7.04
CA CYS A 456 0.11 7.87 -5.98
C CYS A 456 1.15 6.92 -6.59
N GLN A 457 0.73 5.98 -7.43
CA GLN A 457 1.65 5.06 -8.10
C GLN A 457 2.68 5.78 -8.99
N ALA A 458 2.26 6.81 -9.73
CA ALA A 458 3.17 7.60 -10.56
C ALA A 458 4.25 8.28 -9.71
N LEU A 459 3.88 8.85 -8.55
CA LEU A 459 4.83 9.45 -7.62
C LEU A 459 5.79 8.41 -7.03
N CYS A 460 5.28 7.24 -6.62
CA CYS A 460 6.13 6.12 -6.18
C CYS A 460 7.16 5.74 -7.24
N LYS A 461 6.74 5.66 -8.50
CA LYS A 461 7.64 5.34 -9.61
C LYS A 461 8.67 6.45 -9.87
N ALA A 462 8.30 7.72 -9.71
CA ALA A 462 9.24 8.84 -9.79
C ALA A 462 10.32 8.75 -8.70
N PHE A 463 9.94 8.39 -7.47
CA PHE A 463 10.91 8.11 -6.40
C PHE A 463 11.79 6.90 -6.74
N ALA A 464 11.24 5.83 -7.31
CA ALA A 464 11.99 4.64 -7.68
C ALA A 464 13.05 4.91 -8.75
N LEU A 465 12.75 5.78 -9.73
CA LEU A 465 13.72 6.22 -10.72
C LEU A 465 14.93 6.90 -10.07
N GLU A 466 14.72 7.84 -9.15
CA GLU A 466 15.83 8.49 -8.44
C GLU A 466 16.55 7.54 -7.47
N PHE A 467 15.81 6.71 -6.73
CA PHE A 467 16.37 5.71 -5.82
C PHE A 467 17.31 4.75 -6.55
N ASN A 468 16.84 4.18 -7.67
CA ASN A 468 17.64 3.28 -8.49
C ASN A 468 18.88 4.00 -9.05
N ALA A 469 18.73 5.25 -9.50
CA ALA A 469 19.85 6.07 -9.99
C ALA A 469 20.98 6.21 -8.97
N LEU A 470 20.65 6.36 -7.69
CA LEU A 470 21.64 6.48 -6.61
C LEU A 470 22.34 5.15 -6.27
N LEU A 471 21.73 4.01 -6.62
CA LEU A 471 22.29 2.69 -6.33
C LEU A 471 23.13 2.10 -7.47
N PHE A 472 23.01 2.60 -8.72
CA PHE A 472 23.59 2.02 -9.94
C PHE A 472 25.14 2.04 -10.07
N GLY A 473 25.90 2.28 -9.00
CA GLY A 473 27.37 2.34 -9.06
C GLY A 473 28.14 1.11 -8.55
N LYS A 474 27.52 0.22 -7.76
CA LYS A 474 28.18 -0.94 -7.11
C LYS A 474 27.13 -2.04 -6.80
N ASP A 475 27.23 -3.19 -7.46
CA ASP A 475 26.30 -4.34 -7.42
C ASP A 475 24.83 -4.01 -7.79
N GLU A 476 24.50 -4.25 -9.06
CA GLU A 476 23.52 -3.48 -9.84
C GLU A 476 22.08 -4.01 -9.93
N ALA A 477 21.84 -5.30 -9.65
CA ALA A 477 20.52 -5.92 -9.91
C ALA A 477 19.74 -6.28 -8.62
N ALA A 478 20.45 -6.45 -7.51
CA ALA A 478 19.91 -6.93 -6.25
C ALA A 478 18.89 -5.99 -5.58
N HIS A 479 19.03 -4.67 -5.80
CA HIS A 479 18.31 -3.65 -5.02
C HIS A 479 17.42 -2.72 -5.85
N ALA A 480 17.34 -2.92 -7.16
CA ALA A 480 16.51 -2.07 -8.02
C ALA A 480 15.03 -2.36 -7.75
N LEU A 481 14.21 -1.32 -7.63
CA LEU A 481 12.76 -1.43 -7.44
C LEU A 481 12.02 -0.79 -8.61
N ASP A 482 10.89 -1.37 -9.00
CA ASP A 482 9.99 -0.82 -10.02
C ASP A 482 8.54 -0.89 -9.53
N PHE A 483 7.72 0.07 -9.92
CA PHE A 483 6.29 0.11 -9.61
C PHE A 483 5.48 -0.02 -10.89
N ILE A 484 4.48 -0.89 -10.90
CA ILE A 484 3.55 -0.95 -12.02
C ILE A 484 2.78 0.38 -12.11
N MET A 485 2.49 0.79 -13.35
CA MET A 485 1.62 1.94 -13.59
C MET A 485 0.22 1.43 -13.89
N VAL A 486 -0.77 2.02 -13.23
CA VAL A 486 -2.18 1.80 -13.51
C VAL A 486 -2.67 2.79 -14.56
N THR A 487 -3.58 2.32 -15.41
CA THR A 487 -4.38 3.14 -16.34
C THR A 487 -5.84 3.04 -15.94
N CYS A 488 -6.48 4.18 -15.66
CA CYS A 488 -7.90 4.22 -15.32
C CYS A 488 -8.76 4.11 -16.58
N LEU A 489 -9.84 3.34 -16.53
CA LEU A 489 -10.72 3.09 -17.66
C LEU A 489 -12.15 3.56 -17.37
N LYS A 490 -12.73 4.31 -18.30
CA LYS A 490 -14.15 4.66 -18.34
C LYS A 490 -14.82 3.97 -19.53
N PRO A 491 -15.63 2.92 -19.31
CA PRO A 491 -16.28 2.17 -20.39
C PRO A 491 -17.28 3.03 -21.17
N LYS A 492 -17.33 2.85 -22.51
CA LYS A 492 -18.28 3.59 -23.37
C LYS A 492 -19.70 2.99 -23.39
N SER A 493 -19.83 1.70 -23.07
CA SER A 493 -21.07 0.91 -23.27
C SER A 493 -22.21 1.25 -22.31
N ALA A 494 -21.96 2.05 -21.26
CA ALA A 494 -22.98 2.41 -20.27
C ALA A 494 -24.06 3.40 -20.77
N VAL A 495 -23.96 3.87 -22.02
CA VAL A 495 -24.85 4.91 -22.57
C VAL A 495 -26.12 4.34 -23.23
N MET A 496 -26.22 3.02 -23.46
CA MET A 496 -27.35 2.42 -24.21
C MET A 496 -28.54 1.94 -23.37
N THR A 497 -28.39 1.73 -22.07
CA THR A 497 -29.50 1.44 -21.15
C THR A 497 -29.82 2.72 -20.41
N GLY A 498 -30.98 3.33 -20.65
CA GLY A 498 -31.39 4.66 -20.17
C GLY A 498 -31.49 4.88 -18.65
N ASN A 499 -30.75 4.14 -17.83
CA ASN A 499 -30.48 4.45 -16.44
C ASN A 499 -29.12 5.15 -16.37
N ILE A 500 -29.12 6.43 -15.99
CA ILE A 500 -27.91 7.19 -15.61
C ILE A 500 -27.44 6.65 -14.26
N LEU A 501 -26.93 5.41 -14.25
CA LEU A 501 -26.05 4.93 -13.20
C LEU A 501 -24.63 5.18 -13.71
N ASP A 502 -23.84 5.95 -12.97
CA ASP A 502 -22.43 6.20 -13.29
C ASP A 502 -21.76 4.87 -13.65
N ALA A 503 -21.27 4.75 -14.87
CA ALA A 503 -20.57 3.56 -15.31
C ALA A 503 -19.41 3.29 -14.36
N GLU A 504 -19.37 2.10 -13.74
CA GLU A 504 -18.27 1.73 -12.85
C GLU A 504 -16.94 1.84 -13.61
N CYS A 505 -16.00 2.59 -13.04
CA CYS A 505 -14.68 2.76 -13.63
C CYS A 505 -13.81 1.53 -13.31
N LEU A 506 -12.96 1.15 -14.25
CA LEU A 506 -12.06 0.01 -14.13
C LEU A 506 -10.61 0.48 -14.09
N THR A 507 -9.69 -0.43 -13.77
CA THR A 507 -8.26 -0.20 -13.94
C THR A 507 -7.63 -1.25 -14.85
N LEU A 508 -6.60 -0.84 -15.57
CA LEU A 508 -5.76 -1.68 -16.44
C LEU A 508 -4.31 -1.56 -15.98
N GLU A 509 -3.65 -2.69 -15.79
CA GLU A 509 -2.27 -2.76 -15.30
C GLU A 509 -1.49 -3.93 -15.90
N PRO A 510 -0.15 -3.92 -15.89
CA PRO A 510 0.67 -5.06 -16.29
C PRO A 510 0.39 -6.32 -15.46
N TYR A 511 0.33 -7.47 -16.14
CA TYR A 511 0.29 -8.76 -15.45
C TYR A 511 1.66 -9.09 -14.83
N ILE A 512 1.66 -9.41 -13.54
CA ILE A 512 2.85 -9.86 -12.78
C ILE A 512 2.74 -11.35 -12.47
N GLU A 513 3.78 -12.10 -12.82
CA GLU A 513 3.84 -13.55 -12.67
C GLU A 513 4.86 -13.92 -11.59
N GLY A 514 4.43 -14.62 -10.55
CA GLY A 514 5.30 -15.12 -9.49
C GLY A 514 4.63 -15.09 -8.12
N GLU A 515 5.45 -15.34 -7.09
CA GLU A 515 5.00 -15.32 -5.70
C GLU A 515 4.86 -13.89 -5.19
N TYR A 516 3.65 -13.57 -4.73
CA TYR A 516 3.32 -12.25 -4.19
C TYR A 516 3.80 -12.13 -2.75
N VAL A 517 4.57 -11.08 -2.46
CA VAL A 517 5.19 -10.82 -1.16
C VAL A 517 4.85 -9.39 -0.72
N LYS A 518 4.40 -9.24 0.53
CA LYS A 518 4.25 -7.95 1.22
C LYS A 518 5.48 -7.72 2.11
N TYR A 519 6.28 -6.70 1.80
CA TYR A 519 7.55 -6.39 2.46
C TYR A 519 7.36 -5.50 3.70
N ASN A 520 6.49 -4.50 3.60
CA ASN A 520 6.02 -3.73 4.75
C ASN A 520 4.55 -3.33 4.56
N SER A 521 3.97 -2.68 5.58
CA SER A 521 2.60 -2.15 5.53
C SER A 521 2.58 -0.64 5.75
N ASN A 522 1.41 -0.04 5.53
CA ASN A 522 1.11 1.34 5.91
C ASN A 522 1.03 1.59 7.43
N SER A 523 1.10 0.55 8.26
CA SER A 523 0.88 0.62 9.71
C SER A 523 2.01 0.00 10.53
N GLY A 524 3.22 -0.03 9.96
CA GLY A 524 4.46 -0.37 10.69
C GLY A 524 4.79 -1.86 10.74
N TYR A 525 4.04 -2.73 10.06
CA TYR A 525 4.47 -4.12 9.84
C TYR A 525 5.70 -4.16 8.90
N VAL A 526 6.68 -4.99 9.26
CA VAL A 526 7.87 -5.33 8.46
C VAL A 526 7.96 -6.85 8.36
N ASN A 527 8.16 -7.37 7.14
CA ASN A 527 8.25 -8.80 6.91
C ASN A 527 9.68 -9.31 7.12
N GLU A 528 9.95 -9.82 8.31
CA GLU A 528 11.28 -10.36 8.68
C GLU A 528 11.44 -11.86 8.40
N ASP A 529 10.35 -12.56 8.04
CA ASP A 529 10.33 -14.03 7.89
C ASP A 529 10.46 -14.50 6.44
N LEU A 530 11.04 -13.65 5.60
CA LEU A 530 11.18 -13.96 4.19
C LEU A 530 12.25 -15.04 3.97
N ASP A 531 12.09 -15.81 2.90
CA ASP A 531 13.15 -16.68 2.42
C ASP A 531 14.41 -15.81 2.18
N PRO A 532 15.63 -16.31 2.49
CA PRO A 532 16.87 -15.60 2.20
C PRO A 532 16.97 -15.09 0.75
N SER A 533 16.30 -15.73 -0.21
CA SER A 533 16.23 -15.26 -1.60
C SER A 533 15.56 -13.88 -1.78
N HIS A 534 14.79 -13.41 -0.79
CA HIS A 534 14.11 -12.12 -0.82
C HIS A 534 14.75 -11.06 0.09
N GLU A 535 15.82 -11.40 0.82
CA GLU A 535 16.43 -10.51 1.82
C GLU A 535 16.94 -9.20 1.20
N GLU A 536 17.60 -9.26 0.05
CA GLU A 536 18.13 -8.08 -0.64
C GLU A 536 17.03 -7.11 -1.09
N ILE A 537 15.91 -7.64 -1.57
CA ILE A 537 14.75 -6.87 -2.02
C ILE A 537 14.01 -6.29 -0.82
N ASN A 538 13.88 -7.06 0.28
CA ASN A 538 13.28 -6.57 1.50
C ASN A 538 14.09 -5.40 2.09
N ASN A 539 15.43 -5.53 2.12
CA ASN A 539 16.32 -4.46 2.56
C ASN A 539 16.17 -3.21 1.67
N ALA A 540 16.10 -3.39 0.35
CA ALA A 540 15.85 -2.30 -0.58
C ALA A 540 14.47 -1.65 -0.37
N ALA A 541 13.42 -2.43 -0.09
CA ALA A 541 12.08 -1.94 0.18
C ALA A 541 12.04 -1.08 1.46
N GLN A 542 12.63 -1.53 2.57
CA GLN A 542 12.68 -0.72 3.80
C GLN A 542 13.50 0.57 3.60
N ALA A 543 14.63 0.47 2.90
CA ALA A 543 15.46 1.63 2.58
C ALA A 543 14.76 2.60 1.61
N PHE A 544 13.93 2.10 0.70
CA PHE A 544 13.14 2.92 -0.22
C PHE A 544 12.10 3.75 0.54
N SER A 545 11.34 3.14 1.47
CA SER A 545 10.41 3.85 2.35
C SER A 545 11.12 4.97 3.13
N HIS A 546 12.28 4.67 3.73
CA HIS A 546 13.11 5.66 4.44
C HIS A 546 13.63 6.77 3.50
N PHE A 547 14.13 6.39 2.33
CA PHE A 547 14.60 7.32 1.30
C PHE A 547 13.52 8.30 0.87
N THR A 548 12.28 7.85 0.68
CA THR A 548 11.17 8.73 0.25
C THR A 548 10.89 9.83 1.28
N PHE A 549 10.97 9.50 2.57
CA PHE A 549 10.86 10.47 3.66
C PHE A 549 11.99 11.49 3.64
N GLU A 550 13.22 11.04 3.48
CA GLU A 550 14.38 11.93 3.47
C GLU A 550 14.45 12.80 2.21
N ARG A 551 14.24 12.20 1.03
CA ARG A 551 14.26 12.87 -0.27
C ARG A 551 13.17 13.92 -0.41
N SER A 552 12.03 13.71 0.24
CA SER A 552 10.91 14.65 0.27
C SER A 552 11.04 15.75 1.34
N LYS A 553 12.06 15.68 2.20
CA LYS A 553 12.24 16.53 3.38
C LYS A 553 11.08 16.41 4.37
N GLY A 554 10.62 15.19 4.62
CA GLY A 554 9.55 14.87 5.56
C GLY A 554 8.15 15.26 5.09
N ARG A 555 7.96 15.46 3.76
CA ARG A 555 6.64 15.73 3.18
C ARG A 555 5.86 14.47 2.86
N PHE A 556 6.55 13.41 2.43
CA PHE A 556 5.96 12.16 1.98
C PHE A 556 6.68 10.95 2.57
N LEU A 557 5.96 9.87 2.83
CA LEU A 557 6.53 8.55 3.11
C LEU A 557 5.75 7.51 2.32
N ILE A 558 6.44 6.65 1.60
CA ILE A 558 5.83 5.55 0.83
C ILE A 558 5.99 4.26 1.60
N SER A 559 4.89 3.55 1.78
CA SER A 559 4.78 2.31 2.55
C SER A 559 3.88 1.32 1.80
N ASP A 560 3.51 0.23 2.46
CA ASP A 560 2.72 -0.85 1.86
C ASP A 560 3.38 -1.44 0.61
N LEU A 561 4.70 -1.65 0.69
CA LEU A 561 5.49 -2.16 -0.42
C LEU A 561 5.23 -3.65 -0.60
N GLN A 562 4.61 -4.02 -1.71
CA GLN A 562 4.18 -5.37 -2.01
C GLN A 562 4.21 -5.66 -3.52
N GLY A 563 4.44 -6.91 -3.90
CA GLY A 563 4.53 -7.31 -5.30
C GLY A 563 5.28 -8.61 -5.52
N VAL A 564 5.89 -8.76 -6.69
CA VAL A 564 6.65 -9.96 -7.08
C VAL A 564 8.11 -9.56 -7.33
N GLY A 565 9.00 -9.99 -6.44
CA GLY A 565 10.41 -9.60 -6.48
C GLY A 565 10.56 -8.08 -6.46
N SER A 566 11.31 -7.52 -7.41
CA SER A 566 11.54 -6.08 -7.52
C SER A 566 10.37 -5.29 -8.14
N LEU A 567 9.33 -5.95 -8.65
CA LEU A 567 8.19 -5.31 -9.28
C LEU A 567 7.02 -5.21 -8.31
N LEU A 568 6.76 -3.98 -7.85
CA LEU A 568 5.80 -3.64 -6.80
C LEU A 568 4.50 -3.06 -7.37
N THR A 569 3.42 -3.15 -6.60
CA THR A 569 2.06 -2.67 -6.94
C THR A 569 1.33 -2.17 -5.71
N ASP A 570 0.29 -1.36 -5.94
CA ASP A 570 -0.64 -0.87 -4.91
C ASP A 570 0.07 -0.31 -3.63
N PRO A 571 1.05 0.61 -3.75
CA PRO A 571 1.70 1.22 -2.59
C PRO A 571 0.82 2.27 -1.91
N ALA A 572 1.08 2.52 -0.62
CA ALA A 572 0.46 3.59 0.13
C ALA A 572 1.38 4.83 0.20
N ILE A 573 0.79 6.02 0.10
CA ILE A 573 1.49 7.29 0.34
C ILE A 573 0.92 7.97 1.59
N HIS A 574 1.82 8.36 2.48
CA HIS A 574 1.51 9.21 3.62
C HIS A 574 2.00 10.62 3.33
N ALA A 575 1.13 11.61 3.45
CA ALA A 575 1.47 13.02 3.22
C ALA A 575 1.35 13.83 4.51
N LYS A 576 2.33 14.71 4.75
CA LYS A 576 2.27 15.64 5.90
C LYS A 576 1.16 16.68 5.74
N ASP A 577 0.99 17.18 4.51
CA ASP A 577 -0.08 18.12 4.18
C ASP A 577 -1.40 17.37 4.02
N PRO A 578 -2.41 17.61 4.86
CA PRO A 578 -3.71 16.95 4.77
C PRO A 578 -4.51 17.34 3.53
N GLN A 579 -4.06 18.32 2.74
CA GLN A 579 -4.68 18.65 1.46
C GLN A 579 -4.22 17.74 0.31
N ARG A 580 -3.11 17.01 0.49
CA ARG A 580 -2.53 16.09 -0.50
C ARG A 580 -3.16 14.71 -0.37
N PHE A 581 -3.52 14.09 -1.51
CA PHE A 581 -4.06 12.73 -1.58
C PHE A 581 -5.22 12.47 -0.60
N LYS A 582 -6.30 13.26 -0.71
CA LYS A 582 -7.46 13.20 0.22
C LYS A 582 -8.38 12.02 -0.02
N LEU A 583 -8.42 11.52 -1.25
CA LEU A 583 -9.24 10.39 -1.67
C LEU A 583 -8.53 9.05 -1.44
N ALA A 584 -7.22 9.06 -1.16
CA ALA A 584 -6.43 7.89 -0.84
C ALA A 584 -6.73 7.38 0.58
N ASP A 585 -7.42 6.24 0.66
CA ASP A 585 -7.85 5.60 1.91
C ASP A 585 -6.68 5.11 2.77
N THR A 586 -5.57 4.77 2.14
CA THR A 586 -4.35 4.34 2.80
C THR A 586 -3.49 5.48 3.36
N ASN A 587 -3.88 6.75 3.15
CA ASN A 587 -3.11 7.91 3.60
C ASN A 587 -3.34 8.21 5.09
N LEU A 588 -2.48 7.65 5.94
CA LEU A 588 -2.48 7.87 7.39
C LEU A 588 -1.83 9.19 7.84
N GLY A 589 -1.39 10.04 6.91
CA GLY A 589 -0.69 11.28 7.21
C GLY A 589 0.54 11.09 8.12
N GLU A 590 0.73 12.00 9.09
CA GLU A 590 1.86 11.91 10.03
C GLU A 590 1.86 10.63 10.90
N ALA A 591 0.70 10.01 11.13
CA ALA A 591 0.64 8.73 11.85
C ALA A 591 1.36 7.62 11.06
N GLY A 592 1.29 7.63 9.73
CA GLY A 592 2.03 6.70 8.87
C GLY A 592 3.55 6.86 8.99
N PHE A 593 4.03 8.10 9.19
CA PHE A 593 5.46 8.35 9.44
C PHE A 593 5.89 7.71 10.76
N LYS A 594 5.09 7.93 11.80
CA LYS A 594 5.33 7.38 13.14
C LYS A 594 5.33 5.85 13.11
N PHE A 595 4.34 5.23 12.48
CA PHE A 595 4.29 3.78 12.34
C PHE A 595 5.56 3.23 11.68
N PHE A 596 5.98 3.80 10.55
CA PHE A 596 7.21 3.37 9.88
C PHE A 596 8.46 3.51 10.79
N PHE A 597 8.70 4.69 11.36
CA PHE A 597 9.91 4.94 12.15
C PHE A 597 9.93 4.24 13.51
N SER A 598 8.77 3.80 14.02
CA SER A 598 8.69 3.01 15.26
C SER A 598 9.25 1.59 15.11
N THR A 599 9.26 1.06 13.88
CA THR A 599 9.72 -0.30 13.57
C THR A 599 10.93 -0.36 12.64
N HIS A 600 11.21 0.74 11.92
CA HIS A 600 12.32 0.80 10.97
C HIS A 600 13.67 0.75 11.67
N THR A 601 14.54 -0.12 11.17
CA THR A 601 15.97 -0.15 11.51
C THR A 601 16.75 0.04 10.22
N CYS A 602 17.65 1.02 10.18
CA CYS A 602 18.50 1.23 9.01
C CYS A 602 19.29 -0.04 8.69
N ASN A 603 19.38 -0.35 7.40
CA ASN A 603 20.14 -1.48 6.86
C ASN A 603 21.26 -0.97 5.94
N ALA A 604 22.01 -1.90 5.33
CA ALA A 604 23.14 -1.58 4.45
C ALA A 604 22.77 -0.67 3.26
N VAL A 605 21.52 -0.73 2.77
CA VAL A 605 21.04 0.15 1.69
C VAL A 605 20.78 1.56 2.21
N CYS A 606 20.21 1.71 3.42
CA CYS A 606 20.07 3.01 4.08
C CYS A 606 21.44 3.68 4.29
N GLU A 607 22.44 2.90 4.74
CA GLU A 607 23.81 3.38 4.95
C GLU A 607 24.47 3.78 3.63
N LYS A 608 24.31 2.99 2.57
CA LYS A 608 24.82 3.29 1.22
C LYS A 608 24.23 4.59 0.64
N LEU A 609 22.97 4.90 0.98
CA LEU A 609 22.30 6.14 0.60
C LEU A 609 22.59 7.32 1.54
N GLU A 610 23.31 7.06 2.63
CA GLU A 610 23.69 8.04 3.66
C GLU A 610 22.47 8.75 4.28
N LEU A 611 21.40 7.98 4.55
CA LEU A 611 20.17 8.51 5.12
C LEU A 611 20.40 8.97 6.58
N LYS A 612 20.06 10.24 6.87
CA LYS A 612 20.22 10.90 8.17
C LYS A 612 18.99 10.85 9.06
N SER A 613 17.79 10.74 8.48
CA SER A 613 16.54 10.86 9.22
C SER A 613 16.35 9.71 10.20
N THR A 614 15.90 10.02 11.42
CA THR A 614 15.77 9.04 12.52
C THR A 614 14.43 9.16 13.24
N ALA A 615 14.06 8.10 13.96
CA ALA A 615 12.94 8.10 14.91
C ALA A 615 12.98 9.31 15.88
N LYS A 616 14.17 9.71 16.36
CA LYS A 616 14.34 10.87 17.23
C LYS A 616 13.96 12.20 16.56
N MET A 617 14.21 12.34 15.27
CA MET A 617 13.81 13.56 14.53
C MET A 617 12.29 13.65 14.40
N ILE A 618 11.61 12.53 14.21
CA ILE A 618 10.14 12.45 14.21
C ILE A 618 9.59 12.89 15.58
N MET A 619 10.15 12.38 16.68
CA MET A 619 9.73 12.75 18.05
C MET A 619 9.86 14.24 18.33
N THR A 620 11.02 14.80 18.00
CA THR A 620 11.36 16.17 18.38
C THR A 620 10.82 17.21 17.40
N GLY A 621 10.42 16.80 16.21
CA GLY A 621 10.11 17.70 15.09
C GLY A 621 11.34 18.43 14.54
N ASN A 622 12.53 18.15 15.06
CA ASN A 622 13.78 18.79 14.66
C ASN A 622 14.46 17.92 13.59
N TYR A 623 14.19 18.26 12.34
CA TYR A 623 14.71 17.52 11.20
C TYR A 623 16.02 18.10 10.69
N GLU A 624 17.01 17.24 10.48
CA GLU A 624 18.21 17.54 9.71
C GLU A 624 18.25 16.61 8.49
N PHE A 625 17.69 17.08 7.38
CA PHE A 625 17.69 16.33 6.12
C PHE A 625 18.97 16.59 5.32
N ARG A 626 19.30 15.64 4.45
CA ARG A 626 20.30 15.86 3.39
C ARG A 626 19.87 17.03 2.49
N GLU A 627 20.75 18.01 2.32
CA GLU A 627 20.48 19.20 1.50
C GLU A 627 20.63 18.93 0.01
N THR A 628 21.64 18.15 -0.38
CA THR A 628 22.01 17.91 -1.77
C THR A 628 22.05 16.42 -2.09
N TRP A 629 21.35 16.04 -3.16
CA TRP A 629 21.37 14.67 -3.69
C TRP A 629 22.24 14.62 -4.94
N PRO A 630 23.05 13.55 -5.13
CA PRO A 630 23.80 13.35 -6.37
C PRO A 630 22.88 13.50 -7.59
N GLY A 631 23.41 14.14 -8.64
CA GLY A 631 22.69 14.33 -9.88
C GLY A 631 22.43 13.01 -10.61
N VAL A 632 21.17 12.70 -10.90
CA VAL A 632 20.77 11.62 -11.82
C VAL A 632 21.05 11.99 -13.29
N VAL A 633 21.32 13.28 -13.53
CA VAL A 633 21.58 13.91 -14.83
C VAL A 633 22.79 14.82 -14.65
N ASP A 634 23.69 14.82 -15.63
CA ASP A 634 24.78 15.79 -15.69
C ASP A 634 24.19 17.18 -15.99
N VAL A 635 24.20 18.04 -14.97
CA VAL A 635 23.61 19.38 -14.98
C VAL A 635 24.31 20.29 -16.00
N ALA A 636 25.56 20.00 -16.36
CA ALA A 636 26.31 20.80 -17.33
C ALA A 636 25.96 20.49 -18.78
N SER A 637 25.54 19.25 -19.08
CA SER A 637 25.28 18.80 -20.46
C SER A 637 23.80 18.58 -20.78
N ASN A 638 22.90 18.65 -19.79
CA ASN A 638 21.47 18.33 -19.93
C ASN A 638 21.22 16.99 -20.66
N THR A 639 22.17 16.07 -20.55
CA THR A 639 22.16 14.79 -21.28
C THR A 639 22.05 13.66 -20.25
N LEU A 640 21.18 12.68 -20.53
CA LEU A 640 21.04 11.50 -19.67
C LEU A 640 22.34 10.68 -19.73
N THR A 641 22.81 10.22 -18.57
CA THR A 641 23.97 9.33 -18.53
C THR A 641 23.58 7.92 -18.97
N SER A 642 24.56 7.11 -19.37
CA SER A 642 24.31 5.71 -19.78
C SER A 642 23.64 4.86 -18.68
N LEU A 643 23.91 5.18 -17.41
CA LEU A 643 23.37 4.50 -16.24
C LEU A 643 22.03 5.07 -15.74
N THR A 644 21.55 6.17 -16.33
CA THR A 644 20.31 6.80 -15.88
C THR A 644 19.12 5.85 -16.13
N PRO A 645 18.31 5.54 -15.10
CA PRO A 645 17.06 4.80 -15.29
C PRO A 645 16.03 5.69 -15.98
N VAL A 646 15.30 5.10 -16.93
CA VAL A 646 14.19 5.70 -17.66
C VAL A 646 13.03 4.71 -17.72
N CYS A 647 11.81 5.19 -17.94
CA CYS A 647 10.68 4.30 -18.19
C CYS A 647 10.66 3.83 -19.64
N CYS A 648 10.20 2.61 -19.88
CA CYS A 648 9.80 2.19 -21.21
C CYS A 648 8.72 3.15 -21.73
N SER A 649 8.90 3.63 -22.95
CA SER A 649 8.02 4.60 -23.60
C SER A 649 6.61 4.10 -23.83
N ASN A 650 6.35 2.80 -23.75
CA ASN A 650 4.98 2.31 -23.73
C ASN A 650 4.31 2.66 -22.41
N LYS A 651 3.35 3.59 -22.41
CA LYS A 651 2.62 4.06 -21.22
C LYS A 651 1.83 2.96 -20.48
N LEU A 652 1.49 1.87 -21.15
CA LEU A 652 0.85 0.69 -20.54
C LEU A 652 1.85 -0.30 -19.95
N CYS A 653 3.14 -0.12 -20.22
CA CYS A 653 4.22 -0.96 -19.68
C CYS A 653 5.02 -0.21 -18.62
N SER A 654 5.57 0.94 -19.01
CA SER A 654 6.39 1.84 -18.21
C SER A 654 7.52 1.18 -17.40
N ARG A 655 7.93 -0.06 -17.72
CA ARG A 655 9.00 -0.77 -17.00
C ARG A 655 10.26 0.09 -16.94
N ILE A 656 10.89 0.18 -15.78
CA ILE A 656 12.16 0.90 -15.63
C ILE A 656 13.26 0.13 -16.38
N VAL A 657 13.97 0.84 -17.25
CA VAL A 657 15.10 0.35 -18.05
C VAL A 657 16.26 1.34 -17.96
N LYS A 658 17.49 0.91 -18.23
CA LYS A 658 18.65 1.81 -18.27
C LYS A 658 18.81 2.42 -19.67
N VAL A 659 19.24 3.68 -19.76
CA VAL A 659 19.51 4.34 -21.06
C VAL A 659 20.51 3.56 -21.93
N ALA A 660 21.50 2.89 -21.31
CA ALA A 660 22.48 2.05 -22.01
C ALA A 660 21.89 0.77 -22.61
N THR A 661 20.95 0.12 -21.90
CA THR A 661 20.41 -1.19 -22.28
C THR A 661 19.06 -1.08 -22.98
N ALA A 662 18.41 0.08 -22.93
CA ALA A 662 17.14 0.30 -23.60
C ALA A 662 17.30 0.34 -25.12
N ASN A 663 16.37 -0.29 -25.83
CA ASN A 663 16.31 -0.26 -27.28
C ASN A 663 15.83 1.11 -27.79
N LYS A 664 16.38 1.59 -28.91
CA LYS A 664 16.13 2.92 -29.49
C LYS A 664 15.95 2.83 -31.00
N MET A 665 14.92 3.46 -31.56
CA MET A 665 14.74 3.56 -33.01
C MET A 665 15.17 4.94 -33.53
N PRO A 666 15.92 5.01 -34.65
CA PRO A 666 16.17 6.28 -35.33
C PRO A 666 14.88 6.99 -35.77
N GLU A 667 13.83 6.23 -36.10
CA GLU A 667 12.49 6.76 -36.47
C GLU A 667 11.81 7.52 -35.32
N PHE A 668 12.16 7.21 -34.07
CA PHE A 668 11.56 7.76 -32.86
C PHE A 668 12.64 8.19 -31.86
N PRO A 669 13.35 9.31 -32.12
CA PRO A 669 14.39 9.80 -31.21
C PRO A 669 13.78 10.21 -29.86
N GLY A 670 14.48 9.90 -28.77
CA GLY A 670 14.05 10.23 -27.40
C GLY A 670 13.15 9.18 -26.73
N TYR A 671 12.77 8.11 -27.45
CA TYR A 671 11.98 7.01 -26.89
C TYR A 671 12.86 5.80 -26.53
N TYR A 672 12.55 5.16 -25.41
CA TYR A 672 13.30 4.04 -24.83
C TYR A 672 12.40 2.83 -24.65
N TRP A 673 12.82 1.66 -25.13
CA TRP A 673 11.96 0.48 -25.17
C TRP A 673 12.58 -0.71 -24.44
N CYS A 674 11.78 -1.38 -23.62
CA CYS A 674 12.16 -2.66 -23.03
C CYS A 674 12.10 -3.79 -24.08
N ASP A 675 12.76 -4.90 -23.81
CA ASP A 675 12.88 -6.03 -24.74
C ASP A 675 11.53 -6.65 -25.14
N ALA A 676 10.51 -6.53 -24.29
CA ALA A 676 9.16 -7.01 -24.59
C ALA A 676 8.38 -6.08 -25.53
N CYS A 677 8.55 -4.76 -25.39
CA CYS A 677 7.82 -3.77 -26.20
C CYS A 677 8.52 -3.47 -27.52
N TRP A 678 9.84 -3.60 -27.57
CA TRP A 678 10.64 -3.24 -28.74
C TRP A 678 10.23 -3.97 -30.04
N PRO A 679 10.07 -5.31 -30.07
CA PRO A 679 9.72 -6.02 -31.31
C PRO A 679 8.36 -5.58 -31.89
N GLN A 680 7.43 -5.20 -31.02
CA GLN A 680 6.06 -4.83 -31.38
C GLN A 680 6.00 -3.54 -32.21
N LEU A 681 7.00 -2.66 -32.12
CA LEU A 681 7.08 -1.46 -32.96
C LEU A 681 7.12 -1.80 -34.45
N THR A 682 7.92 -2.79 -34.82
CA THR A 682 8.06 -3.25 -36.20
C THR A 682 6.92 -4.20 -36.59
N GLU A 683 6.54 -5.14 -35.71
CA GLU A 683 5.51 -6.15 -35.99
C GLU A 683 4.10 -5.55 -36.19
N SER A 684 3.83 -4.38 -35.60
CA SER A 684 2.53 -3.69 -35.71
C SER A 684 2.48 -2.64 -36.82
N LYS A 685 3.47 -2.60 -37.73
CA LYS A 685 3.47 -1.66 -38.86
C LYS A 685 2.30 -1.97 -39.81
N VAL A 686 1.51 -0.96 -40.13
CA VAL A 686 0.41 -1.02 -41.09
C VAL A 686 0.57 0.05 -42.16
N ARG A 687 0.03 -0.19 -43.35
CA ARG A 687 -0.04 0.79 -44.43
C ARG A 687 -1.33 1.59 -44.35
N LEU A 688 -1.20 2.90 -44.19
CA LEU A 688 -2.31 3.85 -44.23
C LEU A 688 -2.23 4.70 -45.51
N MET A 689 -3.38 5.15 -46.01
CA MET A 689 -3.42 6.05 -47.15
C MET A 689 -3.29 7.51 -46.69
N CYS A 690 -2.39 8.27 -47.32
CA CYS A 690 -2.19 9.68 -47.00
C CYS A 690 -3.35 10.56 -47.53
N VAL A 691 -3.89 11.41 -46.67
CA VAL A 691 -4.95 12.40 -46.98
C VAL A 691 -4.38 13.78 -47.35
N GLY A 692 -3.06 13.89 -47.51
CA GLY A 692 -2.38 15.13 -47.91
C GLY A 692 -2.72 15.60 -49.33
N SER A 693 -2.50 16.90 -49.59
CA SER A 693 -2.75 17.51 -50.89
C SER A 693 -1.84 16.93 -51.97
N GLY A 694 -2.41 16.26 -52.98
CA GLY A 694 -1.65 15.67 -54.08
C GLY A 694 -2.13 14.25 -54.43
N ALA A 695 -1.28 13.47 -55.09
CA ALA A 695 -1.61 12.08 -55.41
C ALA A 695 -1.65 11.21 -54.14
N HIS A 696 -2.76 10.50 -53.92
CA HIS A 696 -2.84 9.53 -52.81
C HIS A 696 -1.74 8.47 -52.97
N HIS A 697 -1.00 8.27 -51.88
CA HIS A 697 0.05 7.29 -51.70
C HIS A 697 -0.08 6.70 -50.29
N ASP A 698 0.45 5.50 -50.11
CA ASP A 698 0.46 4.82 -48.81
C ASP A 698 1.73 5.17 -48.03
N PHE A 699 1.64 5.16 -46.71
CA PHE A 699 2.77 5.28 -45.80
C PHE A 699 2.62 4.29 -44.65
N GLU A 700 3.75 3.85 -44.08
CA GLU A 700 3.77 2.87 -43.00
C GLU A 700 3.79 3.56 -41.64
N VAL A 701 3.00 3.05 -40.70
CA VAL A 701 2.97 3.49 -39.31
C VAL A 701 2.83 2.32 -38.35
N SER A 702 3.48 2.41 -37.20
CA SER A 702 3.34 1.43 -36.12
C SER A 702 2.07 1.71 -35.32
N LYS A 703 1.08 0.82 -35.34
CA LYS A 703 -0.13 0.96 -34.50
C LYS A 703 0.22 0.94 -33.02
N PHE A 704 1.16 0.07 -32.64
CA PHE A 704 1.63 -0.03 -31.26
C PHE A 704 2.24 1.28 -30.78
N PHE A 705 3.09 1.94 -31.58
CA PHE A 705 3.69 3.22 -31.18
C PHE A 705 2.62 4.24 -30.80
N TYR A 706 1.67 4.52 -31.69
CA TYR A 706 0.65 5.54 -31.45
C TYR A 706 -0.26 5.20 -30.26
N GLU A 707 -0.71 3.94 -30.12
CA GLU A 707 -1.46 3.49 -28.93
C GLU A 707 -0.64 3.69 -27.64
N SER A 708 0.63 3.29 -27.67
CA SER A 708 1.54 3.35 -26.52
C SER A 708 1.86 4.78 -26.05
N GLN A 709 1.76 5.76 -26.95
CA GLN A 709 1.94 7.19 -26.65
C GLN A 709 0.62 7.89 -26.30
N GLY A 710 -0.49 7.18 -26.46
CA GLY A 710 -1.82 7.74 -26.31
C GLY A 710 -2.22 8.72 -27.42
N GLN A 711 -1.65 8.52 -28.60
CA GLN A 711 -1.83 9.38 -29.76
C GLN A 711 -2.71 8.71 -30.81
N MET A 712 -3.43 9.54 -31.58
CA MET A 712 -4.18 9.05 -32.72
C MET A 712 -3.25 8.64 -33.86
N LEU A 713 -3.66 7.60 -34.60
CA LEU A 713 -3.00 7.28 -35.85
C LEU A 713 -3.05 8.50 -36.79
N PRO A 714 -1.93 8.84 -37.40
CA PRO A 714 -1.84 10.02 -38.22
C PRO A 714 -2.57 9.83 -39.54
N ARG A 715 -3.08 10.94 -40.09
CA ARG A 715 -3.84 10.95 -41.36
C ARG A 715 -3.00 11.31 -42.58
N MET A 716 -1.80 11.84 -42.36
CA MET A 716 -0.90 12.32 -43.42
C MET A 716 0.47 11.68 -43.25
N CYS A 717 1.17 11.44 -44.36
CA CYS A 717 2.56 10.99 -44.31
C CYS A 717 3.47 12.08 -43.71
N PRO A 718 4.68 11.74 -43.24
CA PRO A 718 5.59 12.71 -42.62
C PRO A 718 5.83 13.97 -43.46
N GLY A 719 6.13 13.83 -44.76
CA GLY A 719 6.39 14.97 -45.65
C GLY A 719 5.20 15.94 -45.75
N HIS A 720 3.98 15.41 -45.86
CA HIS A 720 2.79 16.26 -45.89
C HIS A 720 2.44 16.89 -44.54
N ARG A 721 2.93 16.38 -43.40
CA ARG A 721 2.74 17.03 -42.09
C ARG A 721 3.68 18.23 -41.92
N GLU A 722 4.93 18.06 -42.33
CA GLU A 722 5.93 19.14 -42.30
C GLU A 722 5.50 20.33 -43.18
N ASP A 723 4.84 20.08 -44.31
CA ASP A 723 4.31 21.12 -45.20
C ASP A 723 3.16 21.95 -44.57
N VAL A 724 2.37 21.38 -43.65
CA VAL A 724 1.28 22.12 -42.96
C VAL A 724 1.84 23.00 -41.83
N ASP A 725 2.92 22.57 -41.19
CA ASP A 725 3.63 23.35 -40.17
C ASP A 725 4.46 24.49 -40.79
N PHE A 726 4.69 24.47 -42.10
CA PHE A 726 5.41 25.50 -42.87
C PHE A 726 4.49 26.56 -43.50
N VAL A 727 3.34 26.87 -42.91
CA VAL A 727 2.63 28.12 -43.24
C VAL A 727 3.35 29.27 -42.51
N PRO A 728 3.92 30.27 -43.21
CA PRO A 728 4.62 31.37 -42.55
C PRO A 728 3.69 32.08 -41.56
N LYS A 729 4.20 32.40 -40.36
CA LYS A 729 3.57 33.25 -39.31
C LYS A 729 3.21 34.70 -39.77
N LYS A 730 3.00 34.95 -41.06
CA LYS A 730 2.55 36.23 -41.62
C LYS A 730 1.03 36.38 -41.76
N MET A 731 0.22 35.38 -41.39
CA MET A 731 -1.25 35.51 -41.33
C MET A 731 -1.82 35.74 -39.92
N LEU A 732 -0.97 36.10 -38.94
CA LEU A 732 -1.40 36.61 -37.63
C LEU A 732 -0.97 38.06 -37.35
N ALA A 733 -0.35 38.74 -38.32
CA ALA A 733 0.01 40.16 -38.25
C ALA A 733 -1.11 41.07 -38.81
N GLY A 734 -2.35 40.77 -38.43
CA GLY A 734 -3.55 41.48 -38.89
C GLY A 734 -4.24 42.33 -37.82
N TRP A 735 -3.70 42.42 -36.61
CA TRP A 735 -4.31 43.17 -35.49
C TRP A 735 -3.24 43.82 -34.59
N THR A 736 -2.36 44.60 -35.19
CA THR A 736 -1.56 45.59 -34.45
C THR A 736 -1.47 46.85 -35.30
N GLY A 737 -2.21 47.89 -34.93
CA GLY A 737 -2.12 49.20 -35.59
C GLY A 737 -3.39 50.05 -35.42
N ALA A 738 -3.54 50.66 -34.24
CA ALA A 738 -4.19 51.96 -34.12
C ALA A 738 -3.46 52.72 -33.02
N GLU A 739 -2.55 53.59 -33.44
CA GLU A 739 -1.89 54.59 -32.62
C GLU A 739 -2.91 55.64 -32.14
N GLY A 740 -2.67 56.15 -30.93
CA GLY A 740 -3.33 57.34 -30.37
C GLY A 740 -2.46 57.88 -29.24
N GLU A 741 -1.78 58.98 -29.52
CA GLU A 741 -0.71 59.61 -28.76
C GLU A 741 -1.09 60.17 -27.37
N SER A 742 -0.02 60.39 -26.59
CA SER A 742 0.26 61.54 -25.71
C SER A 742 0.09 61.39 -24.19
N GLY A 743 1.14 61.79 -23.46
CA GLY A 743 1.00 62.44 -22.13
C GLY A 743 1.72 61.82 -20.93
N LYS A 744 3.00 62.16 -20.78
CA LYS A 744 3.76 62.50 -19.55
C LYS A 744 3.36 61.99 -18.13
N GLU A 745 4.44 61.58 -17.44
CA GLU A 745 4.86 61.87 -16.05
C GLU A 745 4.33 61.03 -14.84
N ASN A 746 5.34 60.53 -14.11
CA ASN A 746 5.51 60.39 -12.65
C ASN A 746 4.78 59.30 -11.83
N GLY A 747 5.59 58.38 -11.28
CA GLY A 747 5.73 58.16 -9.83
C GLY A 747 4.77 57.21 -9.11
N GLY A 748 5.34 56.30 -8.30
CA GLY A 748 4.69 55.85 -7.04
C GLY A 748 4.22 54.39 -6.95
N ALA A 749 4.96 53.62 -6.17
CA ALA A 749 4.62 52.54 -5.24
C ALA A 749 3.20 51.87 -5.20
N GLU A 750 3.27 50.54 -4.97
CA GLU A 750 2.38 49.64 -4.19
C GLU A 750 0.98 49.23 -4.70
N GLY A 751 0.74 47.90 -4.66
CA GLY A 751 -0.52 47.32 -4.18
C GLY A 751 -1.45 46.59 -5.18
N GLY A 752 -1.40 45.25 -5.17
CA GLY A 752 -2.58 44.38 -5.35
C GLY A 752 -3.03 43.99 -6.77
N SER A 753 -2.88 42.69 -7.12
CA SER A 753 -3.66 42.10 -8.22
C SER A 753 -4.17 40.70 -7.87
N GLY A 754 -5.40 40.66 -7.36
CA GLY A 754 -6.21 39.46 -7.20
C GLY A 754 -7.65 39.82 -7.52
N LYS A 755 -8.00 39.96 -8.80
CA LYS A 755 -9.38 40.24 -9.26
C LYS A 755 -9.66 39.97 -10.76
N GLY A 756 -8.77 39.26 -11.47
CA GLY A 756 -8.97 38.91 -12.89
C GLY A 756 -9.66 37.56 -13.13
N PHE A 757 -9.51 36.59 -12.23
CA PHE A 757 -9.90 35.19 -12.50
C PHE A 757 -11.36 34.86 -12.16
N VAL A 758 -11.98 35.60 -11.23
CA VAL A 758 -13.35 35.33 -10.76
C VAL A 758 -14.44 35.80 -11.75
N LYS A 759 -14.13 36.73 -12.67
CA LYS A 759 -15.13 37.29 -13.61
C LYS A 759 -15.37 36.41 -14.85
N ALA A 760 -14.42 35.53 -15.20
CA ALA A 760 -14.56 34.62 -16.34
C ALA A 760 -15.43 33.39 -16.02
N ILE A 761 -15.40 32.91 -14.77
CA ILE A 761 -16.13 31.72 -14.32
C ILE A 761 -17.65 31.98 -14.19
N PHE A 762 -18.06 33.17 -13.71
CA PHE A 762 -19.48 33.54 -13.62
C PHE A 762 -20.15 33.83 -14.98
N GLY A 763 -19.38 34.18 -16.01
CA GLY A 763 -19.91 34.45 -17.35
C GLY A 763 -20.42 33.20 -18.08
N CYS A 764 -19.80 32.03 -17.84
CA CYS A 764 -20.18 30.78 -18.50
C CYS A 764 -21.37 30.08 -17.81
N MET A 765 -21.55 30.21 -16.49
CA MET A 765 -22.70 29.62 -15.78
C MET A 765 -24.04 30.27 -16.16
N GLY A 766 -24.06 31.56 -16.48
CA GLY A 766 -25.27 32.30 -16.88
C GLY A 766 -25.87 31.92 -18.24
N LEU A 767 -25.17 31.09 -19.03
CA LEU A 767 -25.66 30.55 -20.31
C LEU A 767 -26.30 29.16 -20.15
N LEU A 768 -25.87 28.38 -19.15
CA LEU A 768 -26.43 27.04 -18.87
C LEU A 768 -27.80 27.10 -18.18
N GLU A 769 -28.05 28.09 -17.31
CA GLU A 769 -29.38 28.27 -16.68
C GLU A 769 -30.46 28.77 -17.65
N ARG A 770 -30.08 29.51 -18.70
CA ARG A 770 -31.00 29.97 -19.75
C ARG A 770 -31.44 28.84 -20.70
N GLY A 771 -30.65 27.78 -20.81
CA GLY A 771 -31.03 26.57 -21.55
C GLY A 771 -32.04 25.68 -20.81
N ARG A 772 -31.98 25.66 -19.47
CA ARG A 772 -32.84 24.80 -18.62
C ARG A 772 -34.26 25.34 -18.47
N ARG A 773 -34.43 26.67 -18.36
CA ARG A 773 -35.75 27.34 -18.26
C ARG A 773 -36.61 27.29 -19.53
N ARG A 774 -36.05 26.90 -20.68
CA ARG A 774 -36.78 26.79 -21.95
C ARG A 774 -37.46 25.42 -22.15
N ARG A 775 -37.10 24.39 -21.36
CA ARG A 775 -37.68 23.03 -21.44
C ARG A 775 -38.79 22.75 -20.40
N GLU A 776 -39.02 23.63 -19.43
CA GLU A 776 -40.07 23.45 -18.41
C GLU A 776 -41.39 24.18 -18.70
N ARG A 777 -41.50 24.90 -19.83
CA ARG A 777 -42.72 25.65 -20.21
C ARG A 777 -43.78 24.86 -21.01
N GLU A 778 -43.58 23.56 -21.27
CA GLU A 778 -44.53 22.75 -22.07
C GLU A 778 -45.32 21.68 -21.29
N LYS A 779 -45.24 21.65 -19.95
CA LYS A 779 -46.11 20.76 -19.16
C LYS A 779 -46.61 21.46 -17.91
N LYS A 780 -47.83 22.02 -17.98
CA LYS A 780 -48.81 22.02 -16.87
C LYS A 780 -50.14 22.64 -17.31
N VAL A 781 -51.11 21.76 -17.51
CA VAL A 781 -52.55 22.04 -17.55
C VAL A 781 -53.05 22.03 -16.09
N VAL A 782 -53.64 23.15 -15.66
CA VAL A 782 -54.77 23.32 -14.74
C VAL A 782 -54.74 22.66 -13.34
N THR A 783 -54.61 23.47 -12.28
CA THR A 783 -55.66 23.78 -11.27
C THR A 783 -55.10 24.65 -10.12
N LEU A 784 -55.83 25.71 -9.76
CA LEU A 784 -55.64 26.61 -8.60
C LEU A 784 -56.30 25.98 -7.34
N PRO A 785 -55.89 26.33 -6.10
CA PRO A 785 -56.48 27.49 -5.42
C PRO A 785 -55.56 28.30 -4.49
N ILE A 786 -55.72 29.63 -4.57
CA ILE A 786 -55.94 30.63 -3.51
C ILE A 786 -55.37 30.34 -2.11
N VAL A 787 -54.40 31.15 -1.67
CA VAL A 787 -54.27 31.56 -0.25
C VAL A 787 -53.91 33.05 -0.18
N ARG A 788 -54.66 33.73 0.70
CA ARG A 788 -54.65 35.15 1.05
C ARG A 788 -53.30 35.64 1.58
N ILE A 789 -53.02 36.89 1.23
CA ILE A 789 -52.08 37.81 1.87
C ILE A 789 -52.67 38.24 3.21
N GLU A 790 -51.87 38.25 4.27
CA GLU A 790 -52.03 39.19 5.39
C GLU A 790 -50.63 39.65 5.84
N ILE A 791 -50.56 40.96 6.03
CA ILE A 791 -49.42 41.82 6.39
C ILE A 791 -49.57 42.16 7.90
N GLU A 792 -48.52 42.72 8.49
CA GLU A 792 -48.37 43.39 9.82
C GLU A 792 -47.54 42.53 10.79
N ASP A 793 -46.45 43.01 11.40
CA ASP A 793 -45.77 44.33 11.44
C ASP A 793 -44.27 44.08 11.73
#